data_AF-A0A2J2HDL3-F1
#
_entry.id   AF-A0A2J2HDL3-F1
#
_cell.length_a   1.000
_cell.length_b   1.000
_cell.length_c   1.000
_cell.angle_alpha   90.00
_cell.angle_beta   90.00
_cell.angle_gamma   90.00
#
_symmetry.space_group_name_H-M   'P 1'
#
loop_
_entity.id
_entity.type
_entity.pdbx_description
1 polymer ?
#
loop_
_entity_poly.entity_id
_entity_poly.type
_entity_poly.pdbx_seq_one_letter_code
_entity_poly.pdbx_strand_id
1 'polypeptide(L)'
;MPVNSDKKPVTFWNATNRQKWEELKKYLPKASGLAVTGSYLEDEEYGVVVLDLDDVDTASEVLRKAFGEEWRARLCGQTYSFCGLTGPRPKNRVTCNCKGPGEDCDCVVQDTGEHKKLSELQRGMYIVVRVPRKCLPGGTVRSEAIEVMVSNYEVVYGKHPSGAYYQPVKWEDGRWVPISIEDVGQGEVITCDELKTIIALVEQSVVNWLEETGARAEEEAAAESATDYTEYLALTEGELKLPEPTKDLSEERINQIVNSVRPIWWFETDEGKHIHDSILFGLSSIMRRDGIKYEVARKVVERIINTGIQDISDKVDQNTLQRIIKNEERHFKETVDYIYTKPTAKLWGRAAFEDNLKRVIQKAIEKGLLKLQEPEEWFDAIIHAITGINAVVTEEVLDEYLPREEGPINVPQWARGLEVPKLEYCLSKPICDKALVTHTREDSQYDVVAIKSVAKRGKKKGGRKPNYSPIALLPKYMGQVYDPFYGDWFFVALHDGKVIAVSTDFDNFIEALRNAPGIRNYIIGNEKYLDLIKAIMPRVRLVISAGITDDGFVDPYGLLDISDYGIEPLLKAYEWIKKYYPESNARWAWFNVMASFAKLITPMVRYKNKTFNDMIVYNYGQGGEGKTSLVRHVLVPLLDEEKEDAKKYYFIVINGAVTSEAQLRNLLALNRLPLILDEQDKKALSANVGIFLSAVVGMGTIRVQAARYGQGIAVRFLNLRGMVAYTNVPFVKFLKEVMNEASDYAIIRRFIEISWDHEPINREGFKNLLVLKPIYGFATRLWQKYRDELVKTADLLELIEKLAMAIGREYLGDAKVNEVVQYTLGIVKELREAKKNEKLALTDADALVDSAYRFVAEELKTPPASAVKVLRYILENPQRAGIKLTKPRNSEELEKLKRDLDEVIHTHLMYPYGIEDTSDRGVIGKDPDAVALYVLLKNAYDEDLVEVVIFTKMPLISNARRTFLGAPESSFTINGVKKNGYAIPLAKLVRIFLERELKNENEGSGETTEESSSNGETP
;
A
#
# COMPACT_ATOMS: atom_id res chain seq x y z
N MET A 1 -0.85 2.65 45.02
CA MET A 1 -0.33 2.57 43.63
C MET A 1 -0.51 3.92 42.93
N PRO A 2 0.48 4.42 42.17
CA PRO A 2 0.33 5.65 41.38
C PRO A 2 -0.54 5.46 40.13
N VAL A 3 -1.37 6.45 39.80
CA VAL A 3 -2.22 6.48 38.60
C VAL A 3 -2.06 7.78 37.81
N ASN A 4 -2.41 7.77 36.53
CA ASN A 4 -2.44 8.94 35.64
C ASN A 4 -3.79 9.70 35.73
N SER A 5 -3.96 10.72 34.89
CA SER A 5 -5.13 11.62 34.92
C SER A 5 -6.42 10.93 34.50
N ASP A 6 -6.29 9.83 33.75
CA ASP A 6 -7.41 9.00 33.30
C ASP A 6 -7.70 7.85 34.28
N LYS A 7 -7.16 7.92 35.51
CA LYS A 7 -7.27 6.92 36.58
C LYS A 7 -6.59 5.58 36.27
N LYS A 8 -5.75 5.49 35.24
CA LYS A 8 -5.05 4.25 34.87
C LYS A 8 -3.73 4.11 35.64
N PRO A 9 -3.35 2.90 36.07
CA PRO A 9 -2.06 2.62 36.69
C PRO A 9 -0.91 3.04 35.79
N VAL A 10 0.09 3.73 36.34
CA VAL A 10 1.32 4.09 35.59
C VAL A 10 2.44 3.05 35.73
N THR A 11 2.16 1.97 36.46
CA THR A 11 3.03 0.82 36.72
C THR A 11 2.18 -0.44 36.72
N PHE A 12 2.82 -1.60 36.56
CA PHE A 12 2.19 -2.90 36.82
C PHE A 12 1.64 -2.95 38.26
N TRP A 13 0.63 -3.76 38.55
CA TRP A 13 0.11 -3.89 39.90
C TRP A 13 -0.50 -5.26 40.15
N ASN A 14 -0.59 -5.62 41.42
CA ASN A 14 -1.18 -6.86 41.88
C ASN A 14 -1.97 -6.58 43.16
N ALA A 15 -3.24 -6.99 43.20
CA ALA A 15 -4.08 -6.84 44.39
C ALA A 15 -3.47 -7.54 45.62
N THR A 16 -2.79 -8.67 45.42
CA THR A 16 -2.29 -9.51 46.51
C THR A 16 -0.86 -9.17 46.97
N ASN A 17 -0.18 -8.21 46.32
CA ASN A 17 1.20 -7.87 46.67
C ASN A 17 1.56 -6.39 46.42
N ARG A 18 2.25 -5.77 47.35
CA ARG A 18 2.80 -4.41 47.20
C ARG A 18 4.12 -4.43 46.42
N GLN A 19 4.20 -3.58 45.41
CA GLN A 19 5.45 -3.34 44.69
C GLN A 19 6.53 -2.72 45.58
N LYS A 20 7.78 -3.06 45.30
CA LYS A 20 8.94 -2.51 46.03
C LYS A 20 9.02 -1.00 45.83
N TRP A 21 9.40 -0.27 46.87
CA TRP A 21 9.49 1.19 46.86
C TRP A 21 10.38 1.73 45.72
N GLU A 22 11.52 1.09 45.46
CA GLU A 22 12.44 1.49 44.40
C GLU A 22 11.85 1.40 42.99
N GLU A 23 10.87 0.51 42.77
CA GLU A 23 10.14 0.44 41.51
C GLU A 23 9.07 1.53 41.46
N LEU A 24 8.30 1.70 42.53
CA LEU A 24 7.26 2.73 42.62
C LEU A 24 7.82 4.15 42.40
N LYS A 25 8.99 4.44 43.00
CA LYS A 25 9.64 5.75 42.92
C LYS A 25 9.91 6.22 41.48
N LYS A 26 10.17 5.28 40.55
CA LYS A 26 10.43 5.58 39.13
C LYS A 26 9.20 6.14 38.40
N TYR A 27 8.01 5.80 38.88
CA TYR A 27 6.74 6.14 38.23
C TYR A 27 6.01 7.31 38.90
N LEU A 28 6.43 7.72 40.11
CA LEU A 28 5.86 8.88 40.81
C LEU A 28 5.86 10.18 39.99
N PRO A 29 6.89 10.53 39.19
CA PRO A 29 6.86 11.74 38.37
C PRO A 29 5.77 11.74 37.27
N LYS A 30 5.24 10.56 36.91
CA LYS A 30 4.18 10.40 35.92
C LYS A 30 2.79 10.28 36.55
N ALA A 31 2.73 10.24 37.87
CA ALA A 31 1.49 10.07 38.61
C ALA A 31 0.78 11.42 38.79
N SER A 32 -0.53 11.42 38.60
CA SER A 32 -1.41 12.54 38.94
C SER A 32 -2.43 12.16 40.02
N GLY A 33 -2.35 10.95 40.55
CA GLY A 33 -3.18 10.45 41.65
C GLY A 33 -2.62 9.19 42.29
N LEU A 34 -3.29 8.73 43.34
CA LEU A 34 -3.00 7.51 44.10
C LEU A 34 -4.25 6.65 44.23
N ALA A 35 -4.07 5.35 44.05
CA ALA A 35 -5.08 4.32 44.25
C ALA A 35 -4.70 3.31 45.33
N VAL A 36 -5.70 2.73 45.98
CA VAL A 36 -5.58 1.61 46.92
C VAL A 36 -6.08 0.35 46.23
N THR A 37 -5.28 -0.72 46.29
CA THR A 37 -5.64 -2.05 45.79
C THR A 37 -6.33 -2.85 46.90
N GLY A 38 -7.33 -3.66 46.56
CA GLY A 38 -7.91 -4.63 47.49
C GLY A 38 -6.96 -5.80 47.78
N SER A 39 -7.33 -6.68 48.72
CA SER A 39 -6.65 -7.89 49.17
C SER A 39 -5.38 -7.71 50.00
N TYR A 40 -4.39 -6.94 49.53
CA TYR A 40 -3.11 -6.81 50.23
C TYR A 40 -3.15 -5.83 51.41
N LEU A 41 -2.63 -6.27 52.55
CA LEU A 41 -2.19 -5.45 53.67
C LEU A 41 -0.85 -6.00 54.18
N GLU A 42 0.00 -5.15 54.76
CA GLU A 42 1.27 -5.62 55.37
C GLU A 42 1.03 -6.48 56.61
N ASP A 43 -0.10 -6.27 57.29
CA ASP A 43 -0.59 -7.13 58.35
C ASP A 43 -1.06 -8.47 57.74
N GLU A 44 -0.47 -9.58 58.18
CA GLU A 44 -0.78 -10.91 57.63
C GLU A 44 -2.14 -11.46 58.08
N GLU A 45 -2.74 -10.93 59.16
CA GLU A 45 -4.02 -11.39 59.70
C GLU A 45 -5.22 -10.80 58.95
N TYR A 46 -5.02 -9.63 58.33
CA TYR A 46 -6.06 -8.86 57.66
C TYR A 46 -5.75 -8.62 56.18
N GLY A 47 -6.77 -8.33 55.39
CA GLY A 47 -6.62 -7.77 54.05
C GLY A 47 -7.55 -6.60 53.83
N VAL A 48 -7.32 -5.87 52.74
CA VAL A 48 -8.08 -4.67 52.40
C VAL A 48 -9.28 -5.02 51.53
N VAL A 49 -10.43 -4.43 51.82
CA VAL A 49 -11.59 -4.40 50.93
C VAL A 49 -11.96 -2.94 50.70
N VAL A 50 -12.18 -2.57 49.44
CA VAL A 50 -12.68 -1.22 49.12
C VAL A 50 -14.13 -1.31 48.72
N LEU A 51 -14.99 -0.55 49.39
CA LEU A 51 -16.38 -0.38 49.02
C LEU A 51 -16.47 0.90 48.18
N ASP A 52 -16.71 0.75 46.87
CA ASP A 52 -16.96 1.89 45.98
C ASP A 52 -18.47 2.09 45.83
N LEU A 53 -18.96 3.24 46.28
CA LEU A 53 -20.37 3.59 46.30
C LEU A 53 -20.64 4.52 45.11
N ASP A 54 -21.21 3.93 44.07
CA ASP A 54 -21.57 4.64 42.86
C ASP A 54 -22.88 5.44 43.04
N ASP A 55 -23.87 4.87 43.72
CA ASP A 55 -25.09 5.52 44.21
C ASP A 55 -25.10 5.47 45.74
N VAL A 56 -24.78 6.61 46.37
CA VAL A 56 -24.62 6.69 47.83
C VAL A 56 -25.94 6.45 48.55
N ASP A 57 -27.09 6.80 47.98
CA ASP A 57 -28.39 6.65 48.65
C ASP A 57 -28.80 5.18 48.67
N THR A 58 -28.74 4.51 47.52
CA THR A 58 -29.04 3.08 47.41
C THR A 58 -28.01 2.24 48.18
N ALA A 59 -26.72 2.59 48.10
CA ALA A 59 -25.68 1.91 48.87
C ALA A 59 -25.84 2.13 50.38
N SER A 60 -26.34 3.29 50.81
CA SER A 60 -26.62 3.56 52.22
C SER A 60 -27.62 2.57 52.81
N GLU A 61 -28.59 2.08 52.03
CA GLU A 61 -29.53 1.06 52.50
C GLU A 61 -28.86 -0.30 52.73
N VAL A 62 -27.95 -0.70 51.84
CA VAL A 62 -27.16 -1.93 51.97
C VAL A 62 -26.27 -1.85 53.21
N LEU A 63 -25.54 -0.75 53.36
CA LEU A 63 -24.66 -0.53 54.51
C LEU A 63 -25.43 -0.44 55.82
N ARG A 64 -26.63 0.14 55.82
CA ARG A 64 -27.52 0.19 56.99
C ARG A 64 -28.00 -1.19 57.42
N LYS A 65 -28.32 -2.07 56.47
CA LYS A 65 -28.69 -3.47 56.76
C LYS A 65 -27.50 -4.26 57.30
N ALA A 66 -26.28 -3.99 56.81
CA ALA A 66 -25.08 -4.70 57.23
C ALA A 66 -24.49 -4.20 58.56
N PHE A 67 -24.54 -2.89 58.82
CA PHE A 67 -23.79 -2.25 59.92
C PHE A 67 -24.66 -1.42 60.89
N GLY A 68 -25.97 -1.28 60.62
CA GLY A 68 -26.91 -0.47 61.40
C GLY A 68 -27.07 0.97 60.89
N GLU A 69 -28.01 1.71 61.49
CA GLU A 69 -28.34 3.11 61.12
C GLU A 69 -27.14 4.06 61.20
N GLU A 70 -26.22 3.82 62.14
CA GLU A 70 -25.04 4.66 62.41
C GLU A 70 -23.78 4.24 61.62
N TRP A 71 -23.94 3.55 60.49
CA TRP A 71 -22.80 3.02 59.73
C TRP A 71 -21.79 4.10 59.31
N ARG A 72 -22.24 5.35 59.06
CA ARG A 72 -21.37 6.47 58.68
C ARG A 72 -20.38 6.83 59.80
N ALA A 73 -20.88 6.93 61.04
CA ALA A 73 -20.04 7.19 62.21
C ALA A 73 -19.13 6.01 62.53
N ARG A 74 -19.62 4.78 62.32
CA ARG A 74 -18.84 3.56 62.54
C ARG A 74 -17.68 3.42 61.56
N LEU A 75 -17.97 3.41 60.25
CA LEU A 75 -16.97 3.15 59.22
C LEU A 75 -16.10 4.37 58.92
N CYS A 76 -16.69 5.57 58.98
CA CYS A 76 -16.05 6.81 58.53
C CYS A 76 -15.89 7.89 59.60
N GLY A 77 -16.27 7.65 60.86
CA GLY A 77 -16.20 8.64 61.95
C GLY A 77 -15.05 8.43 62.95
N GLN A 78 -14.23 7.39 62.78
CA GLN A 78 -13.16 7.04 63.72
C GLN A 78 -11.82 7.63 63.29
N THR A 79 -10.86 7.75 64.21
CA THR A 79 -9.51 8.27 63.87
C THR A 79 -8.73 7.35 62.92
N TYR A 80 -9.12 6.08 62.84
CA TYR A 80 -8.54 5.09 61.94
C TYR A 80 -9.38 4.89 60.66
N SER A 81 -10.46 5.65 60.46
CA SER A 81 -11.31 5.55 59.28
C SER A 81 -10.57 5.97 58.00
N PHE A 82 -10.95 5.34 56.89
CA PHE A 82 -10.42 5.68 55.57
C PHE A 82 -11.57 5.75 54.56
N CYS A 83 -12.13 6.95 54.41
CA CYS A 83 -13.23 7.23 53.51
C CYS A 83 -12.94 8.49 52.68
N GLY A 84 -13.58 8.61 51.52
CA GLY A 84 -13.41 9.80 50.68
C GLY A 84 -14.49 9.95 49.62
N LEU A 85 -14.74 11.19 49.21
CA LEU A 85 -15.67 11.53 48.15
C LEU A 85 -14.98 11.46 46.79
N THR A 86 -15.68 10.92 45.79
CA THR A 86 -15.21 10.73 44.42
C THR A 86 -15.84 11.77 43.48
N GLY A 87 -16.05 11.46 42.20
CA GLY A 87 -16.64 12.38 41.23
C GLY A 87 -18.11 12.74 41.52
N PRO A 88 -18.58 13.88 40.99
CA PRO A 88 -20.00 14.27 41.05
C PRO A 88 -20.89 13.37 40.17
N ARG A 89 -22.19 13.36 40.49
CA ARG A 89 -23.24 12.64 39.76
C ARG A 89 -24.14 13.63 39.00
N PRO A 90 -24.71 13.23 37.84
CA PRO A 90 -24.59 11.91 37.21
C PRO A 90 -23.19 11.61 36.64
N LYS A 91 -22.76 10.33 36.71
CA LYS A 91 -21.42 9.88 36.29
C LYS A 91 -21.16 10.29 34.83
N ASN A 92 -19.95 10.79 34.54
CA ASN A 92 -19.50 11.21 33.20
C ASN A 92 -20.31 12.33 32.52
N ARG A 93 -21.23 12.99 33.23
CA ARG A 93 -22.09 14.06 32.68
C ARG A 93 -21.90 15.40 33.39
N VAL A 94 -20.89 15.51 34.23
CA VAL A 94 -20.58 16.72 34.98
C VAL A 94 -19.12 17.07 34.80
N THR A 95 -18.85 18.34 34.48
CA THR A 95 -17.50 18.91 34.41
C THR A 95 -17.36 20.06 35.40
N CYS A 96 -16.29 20.06 36.17
CA CYS A 96 -16.01 20.98 37.28
C CYS A 96 -14.64 21.61 37.09
N ASN A 97 -14.49 22.88 37.45
CA ASN A 97 -13.21 23.59 37.33
C ASN A 97 -12.53 23.81 38.68
N CYS A 98 -12.30 22.73 39.42
CA CYS A 98 -11.62 22.79 40.71
C CYS A 98 -10.09 22.94 40.52
N LYS A 99 -9.47 23.79 41.34
CA LYS A 99 -8.03 24.05 41.41
C LYS A 99 -7.33 23.18 42.45
N GLY A 100 -8.04 22.68 43.46
CA GLY A 100 -7.48 21.77 44.45
C GLY A 100 -8.50 20.94 45.23
N PRO A 101 -8.04 19.98 46.05
CA PRO A 101 -8.87 19.25 47.00
C PRO A 101 -9.61 20.20 47.96
N GLY A 102 -10.88 19.91 48.24
CA GLY A 102 -11.70 20.64 49.20
C GLY A 102 -12.32 21.94 48.69
N GLU A 103 -12.01 22.36 47.45
CA GLU A 103 -12.59 23.55 46.84
C GLU A 103 -14.03 23.30 46.38
N ASP A 104 -14.95 24.17 46.78
CA ASP A 104 -16.30 24.20 46.25
C ASP A 104 -16.37 24.99 44.93
N CYS A 105 -15.97 24.33 43.85
CA CYS A 105 -15.85 24.93 42.52
C CYS A 105 -17.15 24.89 41.72
N ASP A 106 -17.22 25.70 40.65
CA ASP A 106 -18.33 25.66 39.71
C ASP A 106 -18.26 24.42 38.81
N CYS A 107 -19.41 23.77 38.66
CA CYS A 107 -19.63 22.58 37.86
C CYS A 107 -20.77 22.82 36.85
N VAL A 108 -20.69 22.15 35.71
CA VAL A 108 -21.68 22.19 34.62
C VAL A 108 -22.17 20.78 34.36
N VAL A 109 -23.50 20.60 34.39
CA VAL A 109 -24.17 19.35 33.98
C VAL A 109 -24.34 19.39 32.46
N GLN A 110 -23.65 18.52 31.73
CA GLN A 110 -23.49 18.60 30.27
C GLN A 110 -24.81 18.48 29.50
N ASP A 111 -25.74 17.65 29.97
CA ASP A 111 -27.02 17.40 29.28
C ASP A 111 -28.00 18.57 29.40
N THR A 112 -27.93 19.33 30.49
CA THR A 112 -28.89 20.43 30.80
C THR A 112 -28.26 21.81 30.68
N GLY A 113 -26.93 21.91 30.66
CA GLY A 113 -26.19 23.17 30.75
C GLY A 113 -26.29 23.85 32.11
N GLU A 114 -26.86 23.18 33.12
CA GLU A 114 -27.09 23.76 34.44
C GLU A 114 -25.76 23.93 35.19
N HIS A 115 -25.54 25.12 35.75
CA HIS A 115 -24.39 25.43 36.58
C HIS A 115 -24.74 25.22 38.06
N LYS A 116 -23.93 24.42 38.76
CA LYS A 116 -24.08 24.14 40.20
C LYS A 116 -22.73 24.21 40.90
N LYS A 117 -22.76 24.46 42.21
CA LYS A 117 -21.59 24.27 43.07
C LYS A 117 -21.33 22.78 43.29
N LEU A 118 -20.07 22.41 43.47
CA LEU A 118 -19.70 21.01 43.74
C LEU A 118 -20.38 20.48 45.01
N SER A 119 -20.58 21.33 46.03
CA SER A 119 -21.30 20.97 47.26
C SER A 119 -22.80 20.73 47.07
N GLU A 120 -23.39 21.23 45.98
CA GLU A 120 -24.80 21.04 45.63
C GLU A 120 -25.03 19.76 44.82
N LEU A 121 -23.95 19.10 44.38
CA LEU A 121 -24.01 17.88 43.59
C LEU A 121 -23.76 16.67 44.49
N GLN A 122 -24.55 15.63 44.29
CA GLN A 122 -24.26 14.32 44.89
C GLN A 122 -22.93 13.81 44.34
N ARG A 123 -22.11 13.20 45.21
CA ARG A 123 -20.81 12.63 44.86
C ARG A 123 -20.79 11.14 45.20
N GLY A 124 -20.06 10.35 44.42
CA GLY A 124 -19.73 8.98 44.84
C GLY A 124 -18.81 8.96 46.06
N MET A 125 -18.59 7.79 46.64
CA MET A 125 -17.77 7.64 47.83
C MET A 125 -16.99 6.32 47.83
N TYR A 126 -15.76 6.33 48.31
CA TYR A 126 -15.04 5.10 48.66
C TYR A 126 -14.96 4.93 50.17
N ILE A 127 -14.99 3.68 50.63
CA ILE A 127 -14.73 3.28 52.01
C ILE A 127 -13.71 2.15 51.98
N VAL A 128 -12.56 2.32 52.62
CA VAL A 128 -11.55 1.27 52.77
C VAL A 128 -11.72 0.62 54.14
N VAL A 129 -11.92 -0.70 54.15
CA VAL A 129 -12.06 -1.50 55.37
C VAL A 129 -11.04 -2.63 55.41
N ARG A 130 -10.75 -3.11 56.63
CA ARG A 130 -9.88 -4.25 56.88
C ARG A 130 -10.71 -5.45 57.30
N VAL A 131 -10.42 -6.62 56.74
CA VAL A 131 -11.19 -7.85 56.97
C VAL A 131 -10.23 -9.00 57.28
N PRO A 132 -10.55 -9.91 58.21
CA PRO A 132 -9.75 -11.12 58.41
C PRO A 132 -9.49 -11.84 57.09
N ARG A 133 -8.23 -12.15 56.81
CA ARG A 133 -7.77 -12.62 55.49
C ARG A 133 -8.49 -13.89 55.02
N LYS A 134 -8.83 -14.77 55.96
CA LYS A 134 -9.59 -16.02 55.73
C LYS A 134 -11.00 -15.81 55.18
N CYS A 135 -11.51 -14.58 55.20
CA CYS A 135 -12.86 -14.21 54.80
C CYS A 135 -12.91 -13.35 53.54
N LEU A 136 -11.76 -13.03 52.94
CA LEU A 136 -11.72 -12.32 51.68
C LEU A 136 -12.34 -13.19 50.57
N PRO A 137 -13.27 -12.66 49.76
CA PRO A 137 -13.79 -13.37 48.60
C PRO A 137 -12.68 -13.56 47.55
N GLY A 138 -12.88 -14.55 46.67
CA GLY A 138 -11.94 -14.84 45.58
C GLY A 138 -11.86 -13.75 44.51
N GLY A 139 -12.79 -12.80 44.51
CA GLY A 139 -12.88 -11.73 43.53
C GLY A 139 -13.69 -10.53 44.01
N THR A 140 -13.74 -9.50 43.17
CA THR A 140 -14.54 -8.29 43.38
C THR A 140 -16.01 -8.57 43.05
N VAL A 141 -16.93 -8.23 43.96
CA VAL A 141 -18.37 -8.40 43.78
C VAL A 141 -18.99 -7.05 43.43
N ARG A 142 -19.78 -6.95 42.36
CA ARG A 142 -20.29 -5.67 41.84
C ARG A 142 -21.80 -5.58 41.83
N SER A 143 -22.33 -4.39 42.14
CA SER A 143 -23.71 -3.97 41.87
C SER A 143 -23.74 -2.54 41.35
N GLU A 144 -24.89 -2.07 40.86
CA GLU A 144 -25.03 -0.69 40.36
C GLU A 144 -24.85 0.37 41.46
N ALA A 145 -25.12 0.02 42.73
CA ALA A 145 -25.04 0.95 43.85
C ALA A 145 -23.70 0.88 44.59
N ILE A 146 -23.18 -0.33 44.82
CA ILE A 146 -21.96 -0.58 45.59
C ILE A 146 -21.13 -1.71 44.97
N GLU A 147 -19.83 -1.49 44.82
CA GLU A 147 -18.86 -2.52 44.46
C GLU A 147 -17.99 -2.88 45.67
N VAL A 148 -17.86 -4.19 45.95
CA VAL A 148 -16.99 -4.76 46.98
C VAL A 148 -15.70 -5.22 46.32
N MET A 149 -14.70 -4.34 46.27
CA MET A 149 -13.44 -4.55 45.55
C MET A 149 -12.38 -5.26 46.38
N VAL A 150 -11.94 -6.41 45.87
CA VAL A 150 -10.88 -7.24 46.49
C VAL A 150 -9.76 -7.56 45.50
N SER A 151 -10.11 -7.83 44.25
CA SER A 151 -9.16 -8.07 43.15
C SER A 151 -8.93 -6.84 42.27
N ASN A 152 -9.45 -5.67 42.66
CA ASN A 152 -9.37 -4.41 41.91
C ASN A 152 -8.75 -3.28 42.75
N TYR A 153 -8.71 -2.06 42.21
CA TYR A 153 -8.26 -0.86 42.90
C TYR A 153 -9.26 0.29 42.78
N GLU A 154 -9.23 1.20 43.76
CA GLU A 154 -9.96 2.46 43.71
C GLU A 154 -9.01 3.65 43.88
N VAL A 155 -9.23 4.71 43.11
CA VAL A 155 -8.45 5.95 43.23
C VAL A 155 -8.93 6.71 44.47
N VAL A 156 -8.03 6.97 45.40
CA VAL A 156 -8.36 7.60 46.69
C VAL A 156 -7.91 9.06 46.78
N TYR A 157 -7.00 9.47 45.89
CA TYR A 157 -6.42 10.82 45.89
C TYR A 157 -5.99 11.24 44.48
N GLY A 158 -6.16 12.51 44.12
CA GLY A 158 -5.81 13.06 42.81
C GLY A 158 -6.99 13.76 42.11
N LYS A 159 -6.76 14.25 40.88
CA LYS A 159 -7.81 14.92 40.10
C LYS A 159 -8.67 13.88 39.37
N HIS A 160 -9.98 13.93 39.59
CA HIS A 160 -10.97 13.13 38.87
C HIS A 160 -11.14 13.66 37.43
N PRO A 161 -11.49 12.82 36.43
CA PRO A 161 -11.72 13.26 35.04
C PRO A 161 -12.81 14.31 34.87
N SER A 162 -13.78 14.38 35.80
CA SER A 162 -14.75 15.47 35.86
C SER A 162 -14.11 16.82 36.22
N GLY A 163 -12.85 16.85 36.63
CA GLY A 163 -12.15 18.04 37.11
C GLY A 163 -12.31 18.33 38.62
N ALA A 164 -13.20 17.61 39.32
CA ALA A 164 -13.24 17.58 40.78
C ALA A 164 -12.05 16.78 41.36
N TYR A 165 -11.76 16.90 42.65
CA TYR A 165 -10.69 16.13 43.32
C TYR A 165 -11.28 15.03 44.19
N TYR A 166 -10.62 13.87 44.19
CA TYR A 166 -10.83 12.85 45.21
C TYR A 166 -10.48 13.44 46.58
N GLN A 167 -11.44 13.44 47.50
CA GLN A 167 -11.34 14.16 48.76
C GLN A 167 -11.50 13.20 49.94
N PRO A 168 -10.43 12.93 50.71
CA PRO A 168 -10.55 12.26 52.00
C PRO A 168 -11.53 13.01 52.92
N VAL A 169 -12.45 12.28 53.54
CA VAL A 169 -13.46 12.84 54.46
C VAL A 169 -13.64 11.95 55.69
N LYS A 170 -14.15 12.57 56.75
CA LYS A 170 -14.59 11.91 57.99
C LYS A 170 -16.03 12.31 58.32
N TRP A 171 -16.76 11.44 59.00
CA TRP A 171 -18.10 11.74 59.49
C TRP A 171 -18.04 12.25 60.93
N GLU A 172 -18.33 13.53 61.14
CA GLU A 172 -18.32 14.18 62.45
C GLU A 172 -19.55 15.10 62.58
N ASP A 173 -20.21 15.07 63.74
CA ASP A 173 -21.39 15.90 64.05
C ASP A 173 -22.50 15.88 62.97
N GLY A 174 -22.73 14.71 62.37
CA GLY A 174 -23.80 14.51 61.38
C GLY A 174 -23.49 15.04 59.97
N ARG A 175 -22.22 15.34 59.66
CA ARG A 175 -21.79 15.82 58.33
C ARG A 175 -20.44 15.22 57.90
N TRP A 176 -20.19 15.25 56.60
CA TRP A 176 -18.89 14.93 56.01
C TRP A 176 -17.94 16.12 56.15
N VAL A 177 -16.82 15.92 56.84
CA VAL A 177 -15.77 16.92 57.05
C VAL A 177 -14.53 16.52 56.23
N PRO A 178 -14.02 17.39 55.34
CA PRO A 178 -12.77 17.13 54.62
C PRO A 178 -11.58 17.00 55.57
N ILE A 179 -10.70 16.02 55.30
CA ILE A 179 -9.45 15.81 56.04
C ILE A 179 -8.24 15.78 55.08
N SER A 180 -7.03 15.95 55.61
CA SER A 180 -5.81 15.80 54.81
C SER A 180 -5.57 14.34 54.45
N ILE A 181 -4.84 14.09 53.36
CA ILE A 181 -4.36 12.74 53.02
C ILE A 181 -3.39 12.20 54.08
N GLU A 182 -2.77 13.08 54.88
CA GLU A 182 -1.89 12.71 56.00
C GLU A 182 -2.69 12.23 57.23
N ASP A 183 -3.98 12.59 57.31
CA ASP A 183 -4.87 12.26 58.43
C ASP A 183 -5.73 11.02 58.18
N VAL A 184 -5.56 10.34 57.03
CA VAL A 184 -6.32 9.12 56.72
C VAL A 184 -5.82 7.94 57.54
N GLY A 185 -6.76 7.18 58.11
CA GLY A 185 -6.46 5.98 58.86
C GLY A 185 -6.25 4.75 57.98
N GLN A 186 -6.14 3.57 58.62
CA GLN A 186 -5.94 2.28 57.93
C GLN A 186 -7.26 1.64 57.45
N GLY A 187 -8.41 2.22 57.77
CA GLY A 187 -9.74 1.65 57.55
C GLY A 187 -10.27 0.90 58.77
N GLU A 188 -11.60 0.90 58.92
CA GLU A 188 -12.27 0.18 60.01
C GLU A 188 -12.18 -1.34 59.81
N VAL A 189 -12.07 -2.08 60.92
CA VAL A 189 -12.09 -3.55 60.88
C VAL A 189 -13.53 -4.05 60.87
N ILE A 190 -13.90 -4.85 59.87
CA ILE A 190 -15.22 -5.51 59.80
C ILE A 190 -15.08 -7.03 59.91
N THR A 191 -16.14 -7.67 60.40
CA THR A 191 -16.17 -9.12 60.60
C THR A 191 -16.49 -9.87 59.29
N CYS A 192 -16.23 -11.18 59.30
CA CYS A 192 -16.55 -12.06 58.18
C CYS A 192 -18.05 -12.11 57.87
N ASP A 193 -18.89 -12.08 58.90
CA ASP A 193 -20.34 -12.16 58.75
C ASP A 193 -20.91 -10.85 58.19
N GLU A 194 -20.34 -9.72 58.60
CA GLU A 194 -20.68 -8.41 58.02
C GLU A 194 -20.29 -8.33 56.55
N LEU A 195 -19.07 -8.78 56.18
CA LEU A 195 -18.66 -8.83 54.78
C LEU A 195 -19.57 -9.76 53.95
N LYS A 196 -19.88 -10.96 54.46
CA LYS A 196 -20.80 -11.89 53.80
C LYS A 196 -22.19 -11.29 53.63
N THR A 197 -22.67 -10.55 54.63
CA THR A 197 -23.98 -9.88 54.58
C THR A 197 -24.02 -8.83 53.47
N ILE A 198 -22.96 -8.03 53.33
CA ILE A 198 -22.83 -7.06 52.23
C ILE A 198 -22.82 -7.80 50.89
N ILE A 199 -21.95 -8.80 50.73
CA ILE A 199 -21.85 -9.58 49.50
C ILE A 199 -23.20 -10.19 49.11
N ALA A 200 -23.90 -10.83 50.06
CA ALA A 200 -25.21 -11.42 49.81
C ALA A 200 -26.29 -10.38 49.43
N LEU A 201 -26.24 -9.17 50.00
CA LEU A 201 -27.14 -8.08 49.63
C LEU A 201 -26.81 -7.47 48.26
N VAL A 202 -25.55 -7.52 47.84
CA VAL A 202 -25.06 -7.05 46.53
C VAL A 202 -25.35 -8.07 45.42
N GLU A 203 -25.24 -9.37 45.72
CA GLU A 203 -25.51 -10.48 44.80
C GLU A 203 -27.00 -10.71 44.51
N GLN A 204 -27.93 -10.04 45.22
CA GLN A 204 -29.38 -10.15 44.97
C GLN A 204 -29.87 -9.51 43.65
N SER A 205 -28.97 -8.96 42.84
CA SER A 205 -29.21 -8.66 41.42
C SER A 205 -29.08 -9.95 40.59
N VAL A 206 -30.21 -10.59 40.24
CA VAL A 206 -30.27 -11.87 39.50
C VAL A 206 -29.48 -11.81 38.18
N VAL A 207 -29.42 -10.64 37.53
CA VAL A 207 -28.73 -10.42 36.26
C VAL A 207 -27.20 -10.49 36.42
N ASN A 208 -26.64 -9.96 37.52
CA ASN A 208 -25.20 -10.03 37.77
C ASN A 208 -24.74 -11.47 38.06
N TRP A 209 -25.55 -12.24 38.81
CA TRP A 209 -25.29 -13.66 39.04
C TRP A 209 -25.31 -14.48 37.74
N LEU A 210 -26.25 -14.18 36.82
CA LEU A 210 -26.36 -14.84 35.51
C LEU A 210 -25.19 -14.49 34.57
N GLU A 211 -24.70 -13.25 34.59
CA GLU A 211 -23.50 -12.84 33.85
C GLU A 211 -22.24 -13.57 34.34
N GLU A 212 -22.08 -13.69 35.66
CA GLU A 212 -20.92 -14.36 36.26
C GLU A 212 -20.94 -15.88 36.05
N THR A 213 -22.11 -16.52 36.13
CA THR A 213 -22.26 -17.96 35.80
C THR A 213 -22.00 -18.23 34.32
N GLY A 214 -22.45 -17.34 33.43
CA GLY A 214 -22.13 -17.40 32.00
C GLY A 214 -20.66 -17.23 31.71
N ALA A 215 -20.04 -16.20 32.28
CA ALA A 215 -18.63 -15.90 32.12
C ALA A 215 -17.75 -17.04 32.61
N ARG A 216 -18.10 -17.65 33.76
CA ARG A 216 -17.39 -18.80 34.31
C ARG A 216 -17.50 -20.04 33.43
N ALA A 217 -18.68 -20.32 32.88
CA ALA A 217 -18.86 -21.44 31.96
C ALA A 217 -18.09 -21.23 30.64
N GLU A 218 -18.05 -20.01 30.12
CA GLU A 218 -17.25 -19.66 28.95
C GLU A 218 -15.74 -19.69 29.23
N GLU A 219 -15.31 -19.26 30.43
CA GLU A 219 -13.92 -19.28 30.87
C GLU A 219 -13.43 -20.71 31.15
N GLU A 220 -14.27 -21.58 31.73
CA GLU A 220 -13.97 -23.01 31.90
C GLU A 220 -13.91 -23.71 30.53
N ALA A 221 -14.82 -23.41 29.59
CA ALA A 221 -14.75 -23.93 28.22
C ALA A 221 -13.55 -23.38 27.43
N ALA A 222 -13.16 -22.12 27.66
CA ALA A 222 -11.95 -21.53 27.10
C ALA A 222 -10.69 -22.17 27.69
N ALA A 223 -10.65 -22.43 29.00
CA ALA A 223 -9.55 -23.09 29.68
C ALA A 223 -9.38 -24.56 29.24
N GLU A 224 -10.48 -25.27 28.97
CA GLU A 224 -10.44 -26.64 28.44
C GLU A 224 -10.03 -26.72 26.97
N SER A 225 -10.22 -25.64 26.20
CA SER A 225 -9.97 -25.61 24.76
C SER A 225 -8.70 -24.85 24.35
N ALA A 226 -8.12 -24.05 25.23
CA ALA A 226 -6.90 -23.31 25.01
C ALA A 226 -5.66 -24.20 25.16
N THR A 227 -4.75 -24.10 24.19
CA THR A 227 -3.49 -24.86 24.17
C THR A 227 -2.34 -24.14 24.88
N ASP A 228 -2.46 -22.82 25.07
CA ASP A 228 -1.54 -22.03 25.89
C ASP A 228 -2.24 -20.81 26.57
N TYR A 229 -1.48 -20.10 27.41
CA TYR A 229 -1.95 -18.95 28.17
C TYR A 229 -2.32 -17.73 27.31
N THR A 230 -1.69 -17.56 26.16
CA THR A 230 -1.96 -16.49 25.18
C THR A 230 -3.29 -16.73 24.46
N GLU A 231 -3.61 -17.99 24.14
CA GLU A 231 -4.90 -18.39 23.59
C GLU A 231 -6.03 -18.28 24.61
N TYR A 232 -5.77 -18.64 25.86
CA TYR A 232 -6.71 -18.44 26.97
C TYR A 232 -7.02 -16.96 27.17
N LEU A 233 -6.01 -16.07 27.18
CA LEU A 233 -6.21 -14.61 27.28
C LEU A 233 -6.98 -14.05 26.07
N ALA A 234 -6.68 -14.49 24.84
CA ALA A 234 -7.41 -14.03 23.66
C ALA A 234 -8.89 -14.46 23.64
N LEU A 235 -9.23 -15.61 24.23
CA LEU A 235 -10.60 -16.12 24.35
C LEU A 235 -11.37 -15.46 25.52
N THR A 236 -10.69 -14.89 26.51
CA THR A 236 -11.29 -14.33 27.73
C THR A 236 -11.26 -12.80 27.80
N GLU A 237 -10.33 -12.13 27.09
CA GLU A 237 -10.15 -10.66 27.12
C GLU A 237 -10.66 -9.92 25.86
N GLY A 238 -11.17 -10.63 24.86
CA GLY A 238 -11.70 -9.99 23.65
C GLY A 238 -13.03 -9.27 23.88
N GLU A 239 -13.11 -7.96 23.59
CA GLU A 239 -14.40 -7.28 23.46
C GLU A 239 -15.23 -8.01 22.39
N LEU A 240 -16.36 -8.60 22.80
CA LEU A 240 -17.26 -9.32 21.90
C LEU A 240 -17.80 -8.33 20.85
N LYS A 241 -17.26 -8.37 19.63
CA LYS A 241 -17.79 -7.59 18.51
C LYS A 241 -19.12 -8.19 18.06
N LEU A 242 -20.21 -7.77 18.71
CA LEU A 242 -21.55 -8.21 18.39
C LEU A 242 -22.03 -7.60 17.06
N PRO A 243 -22.75 -8.35 16.22
CA PRO A 243 -23.34 -7.80 15.00
C PRO A 243 -24.39 -6.73 15.33
N GLU A 244 -24.64 -5.82 14.38
CA GLU A 244 -25.75 -4.87 14.52
C GLU A 244 -27.10 -5.62 14.51
N PRO A 245 -28.02 -5.31 15.46
CA PRO A 245 -29.27 -6.03 15.61
C PRO A 245 -30.28 -5.64 14.52
N THR A 246 -30.17 -6.23 13.33
CA THR A 246 -30.98 -5.89 12.14
C THR A 246 -31.83 -7.05 11.60
N LYS A 247 -31.67 -8.28 12.13
CA LYS A 247 -32.34 -9.50 11.65
C LYS A 247 -33.73 -9.68 12.28
N ASP A 248 -34.70 -10.09 11.47
CA ASP A 248 -36.07 -10.44 11.91
C ASP A 248 -36.24 -11.97 12.08
N LEU A 249 -37.21 -12.40 12.89
CA LEU A 249 -37.67 -13.79 13.00
C LEU A 249 -39.08 -13.94 12.43
N SER A 250 -39.33 -15.02 11.68
CA SER A 250 -40.67 -15.32 11.16
C SER A 250 -41.62 -15.75 12.29
N GLU A 251 -42.93 -15.56 12.09
CA GLU A 251 -43.95 -15.99 13.07
C GLU A 251 -43.88 -17.49 13.37
N GLU A 252 -43.55 -18.33 12.37
CA GLU A 252 -43.38 -19.77 12.59
C GLU A 252 -42.24 -20.06 13.57
N ARG A 253 -41.10 -19.36 13.43
CA ARG A 253 -39.93 -19.52 14.30
C ARG A 253 -40.19 -19.00 15.71
N ILE A 254 -40.87 -17.86 15.84
CA ILE A 254 -41.30 -17.34 17.14
C ILE A 254 -42.20 -18.36 17.85
N ASN A 255 -43.19 -18.91 17.14
CA ASN A 255 -44.08 -19.93 17.70
C ASN A 255 -43.32 -21.21 18.07
N GLN A 256 -42.32 -21.61 17.30
CA GLN A 256 -41.47 -22.75 17.62
C GLN A 256 -40.71 -22.53 18.94
N ILE A 257 -40.11 -21.36 19.15
CA ILE A 257 -39.42 -21.03 20.41
C ILE A 257 -40.41 -21.06 21.58
N VAL A 258 -41.56 -20.40 21.44
CA VAL A 258 -42.59 -20.34 22.50
C VAL A 258 -43.08 -21.74 22.87
N ASN A 259 -43.37 -22.59 21.88
CA ASN A 259 -43.86 -23.95 22.11
C ASN A 259 -42.81 -24.86 22.75
N SER A 260 -41.52 -24.63 22.47
CA SER A 260 -40.42 -25.37 23.11
C SER A 260 -40.21 -24.97 24.57
N VAL A 261 -40.43 -23.70 24.91
CA VAL A 261 -40.20 -23.17 26.27
C VAL A 261 -41.41 -23.37 27.19
N ARG A 262 -42.64 -23.23 26.66
CA ARG A 262 -43.89 -23.31 27.43
C ARG A 262 -43.96 -24.49 28.42
N PRO A 263 -43.62 -25.75 28.05
CA PRO A 263 -43.77 -26.90 28.95
C PRO A 263 -42.88 -26.86 30.20
N ILE A 264 -41.83 -26.04 30.18
CA ILE A 264 -40.83 -25.95 31.25
C ILE A 264 -40.82 -24.59 31.94
N TRP A 265 -41.68 -23.66 31.53
CA TRP A 265 -41.69 -22.29 32.04
C TRP A 265 -41.87 -22.21 33.57
N TRP A 266 -42.78 -23.01 34.11
CA TRP A 266 -43.06 -23.10 35.55
C TRP A 266 -42.27 -24.20 36.26
N PHE A 267 -41.20 -24.72 35.65
CA PHE A 267 -40.43 -25.79 36.25
C PHE A 267 -39.56 -25.25 37.40
N GLU A 268 -39.65 -25.91 38.55
CA GLU A 268 -38.82 -25.61 39.71
C GLU A 268 -37.70 -26.65 39.86
N THR A 269 -36.52 -26.18 40.23
CA THR A 269 -35.42 -27.05 40.66
C THR A 269 -35.73 -27.68 42.03
N ASP A 270 -34.99 -28.72 42.42
CA ASP A 270 -35.14 -29.37 43.73
C ASP A 270 -34.82 -28.41 44.91
N GLU A 271 -34.21 -27.25 44.61
CA GLU A 271 -33.91 -26.16 45.54
C GLU A 271 -35.02 -25.09 45.60
N GLY A 272 -36.15 -25.28 44.90
CA GLY A 272 -37.27 -24.34 44.86
C GLY A 272 -37.02 -23.08 44.03
N LYS A 273 -35.97 -23.05 43.21
CA LYS A 273 -35.68 -21.92 42.29
C LYS A 273 -36.42 -22.11 40.97
N HIS A 274 -37.06 -21.05 40.49
CA HIS A 274 -37.64 -20.99 39.16
C HIS A 274 -36.55 -20.85 38.09
N ILE A 275 -36.69 -21.58 36.98
CA ILE A 275 -35.67 -21.62 35.92
C ILE A 275 -35.89 -20.60 34.80
N HIS A 276 -37.04 -19.91 34.81
CA HIS A 276 -37.43 -19.03 33.71
C HIS A 276 -36.46 -17.85 33.53
N ASP A 277 -35.84 -17.35 34.60
CA ASP A 277 -34.83 -16.28 34.51
C ASP A 277 -33.62 -16.71 33.67
N SER A 278 -33.10 -17.92 33.90
CA SER A 278 -32.00 -18.50 33.12
C SER A 278 -32.40 -18.75 31.66
N ILE A 279 -33.65 -19.15 31.41
CA ILE A 279 -34.18 -19.33 30.06
C ILE A 279 -34.25 -17.97 29.33
N LEU A 280 -34.80 -16.94 29.99
CA LEU A 280 -34.93 -15.60 29.41
C LEU A 280 -33.57 -14.98 29.10
N PHE A 281 -32.62 -15.05 30.04
CA PHE A 281 -31.28 -14.51 29.86
C PHE A 281 -30.52 -15.23 28.74
N GLY A 282 -30.59 -16.56 28.72
CA GLY A 282 -29.98 -17.38 27.69
C GLY A 282 -30.55 -17.12 26.29
N LEU A 283 -31.87 -17.13 26.13
CA LEU A 283 -32.52 -16.84 24.84
C LEU A 283 -32.19 -15.44 24.34
N SER A 284 -32.25 -14.44 25.22
CA SER A 284 -31.94 -13.05 24.88
C SER A 284 -30.48 -12.87 24.48
N SER A 285 -29.55 -13.57 25.15
CA SER A 285 -28.13 -13.58 24.80
C SER A 285 -27.86 -14.18 23.42
N ILE A 286 -28.49 -15.30 23.10
CA ILE A 286 -28.36 -15.96 21.78
C ILE A 286 -28.96 -15.08 20.67
N MET A 287 -30.15 -14.52 20.89
CA MET A 287 -30.78 -13.60 19.92
C MET A 287 -29.93 -12.35 19.66
N ARG A 288 -29.34 -11.76 20.71
CA ARG A 288 -28.44 -10.61 20.57
C ARG A 288 -27.16 -10.94 19.82
N ARG A 289 -26.57 -12.12 20.06
CA ARG A 289 -25.39 -12.63 19.37
C ARG A 289 -25.64 -12.93 17.88
N ASP A 290 -26.85 -13.35 17.53
CA ASP A 290 -27.27 -13.63 16.15
C ASP A 290 -27.74 -12.35 15.40
N GLY A 291 -27.72 -11.19 16.06
CA GLY A 291 -28.10 -9.91 15.46
C GLY A 291 -29.61 -9.74 15.27
N ILE A 292 -30.45 -10.42 16.06
CA ILE A 292 -31.90 -10.23 16.06
C ILE A 292 -32.25 -8.85 16.61
N LYS A 293 -33.18 -8.14 15.96
CA LYS A 293 -33.70 -6.82 16.39
C LYS A 293 -34.25 -6.87 17.81
N TYR A 294 -34.07 -5.76 18.54
CA TYR A 294 -34.58 -5.59 19.90
C TYR A 294 -36.10 -5.82 19.96
N GLU A 295 -36.87 -5.26 19.03
CA GLU A 295 -38.33 -5.35 19.01
C GLU A 295 -38.80 -6.80 18.78
N VAL A 296 -38.03 -7.58 18.02
CA VAL A 296 -38.31 -8.99 17.74
C VAL A 296 -37.97 -9.86 18.95
N ALA A 297 -36.81 -9.65 19.57
CA ALA A 297 -36.43 -10.35 20.80
C ALA A 297 -37.44 -10.07 21.93
N ARG A 298 -37.86 -8.81 22.06
CA ARG A 298 -38.92 -8.38 22.97
C ARG A 298 -40.23 -9.13 22.70
N LYS A 299 -40.66 -9.19 21.44
CA LYS A 299 -41.88 -9.90 21.03
C LYS A 299 -41.84 -11.40 21.34
N VAL A 300 -40.68 -12.05 21.18
CA VAL A 300 -40.49 -13.47 21.56
C VAL A 300 -40.70 -13.66 23.06
N VAL A 301 -40.04 -12.85 23.88
CA VAL A 301 -40.09 -12.95 25.34
C VAL A 301 -41.48 -12.62 25.88
N GLU A 302 -42.11 -11.53 25.43
CA GLU A 302 -43.48 -11.16 25.81
C GLU A 302 -44.47 -12.30 25.53
N ARG A 303 -44.30 -13.01 24.40
CA ARG A 303 -45.16 -14.13 24.04
C ARG A 303 -44.95 -15.36 24.93
N ILE A 304 -43.71 -15.64 25.32
CA ILE A 304 -43.39 -16.72 26.28
C ILE A 304 -44.06 -16.41 27.63
N ILE A 305 -43.87 -15.21 28.17
CA ILE A 305 -44.40 -14.80 29.47
C ILE A 305 -45.93 -14.81 29.48
N ASN A 306 -46.57 -14.22 28.46
CA ASN A 306 -48.04 -14.19 28.37
C ASN A 306 -48.62 -15.61 28.27
N THR A 307 -47.95 -16.50 27.55
CA THR A 307 -48.37 -17.91 27.47
C THR A 307 -48.21 -18.62 28.82
N GLY A 308 -47.12 -18.36 29.54
CA GLY A 308 -46.89 -18.87 30.88
C GLY A 308 -47.96 -18.39 31.89
N ILE A 309 -48.28 -17.10 31.88
CA ILE A 309 -49.31 -16.50 32.75
C ILE A 309 -50.69 -17.12 32.48
N GLN A 310 -51.04 -17.34 31.21
CA GLN A 310 -52.28 -18.04 30.84
C GLN A 310 -52.33 -19.48 31.39
N ASP A 311 -51.20 -20.18 31.45
CA ASP A 311 -51.15 -21.56 31.94
C ASP A 311 -51.37 -21.68 33.47
N ILE A 312 -51.26 -20.57 34.21
CA ILE A 312 -51.41 -20.54 35.68
C ILE A 312 -52.59 -19.69 36.14
N SER A 313 -53.22 -18.87 35.29
CA SER A 313 -54.29 -17.93 35.65
C SER A 313 -55.48 -18.59 36.34
N ASP A 314 -55.80 -19.83 35.98
CA ASP A 314 -56.92 -20.60 36.55
C ASP A 314 -56.52 -21.42 37.79
N LYS A 315 -55.24 -21.37 38.19
CA LYS A 315 -54.66 -22.18 39.27
C LYS A 315 -54.28 -21.38 40.51
N VAL A 316 -54.34 -20.05 40.46
CA VAL A 316 -53.98 -19.14 41.56
C VAL A 316 -55.08 -18.09 41.78
N ASP A 317 -55.16 -17.53 42.98
CA ASP A 317 -56.10 -16.45 43.27
C ASP A 317 -55.68 -15.13 42.61
N GLN A 318 -56.63 -14.19 42.50
CA GLN A 318 -56.46 -12.94 41.77
C GLN A 318 -55.34 -12.03 42.34
N ASN A 319 -55.08 -12.06 43.65
CA ASN A 319 -53.99 -11.27 44.25
C ASN A 319 -52.62 -11.91 43.97
N THR A 320 -52.54 -13.23 44.00
CA THR A 320 -51.34 -13.98 43.63
C THR A 320 -51.05 -13.81 42.13
N LEU A 321 -52.07 -13.85 41.26
CA LEU A 321 -51.92 -13.62 39.83
C LEU A 321 -51.39 -12.22 39.53
N GLN A 322 -51.89 -11.17 40.19
CA GLN A 322 -51.40 -9.80 40.03
C GLN A 322 -49.94 -9.64 40.49
N ARG A 323 -49.52 -10.36 41.54
CA ARG A 323 -48.12 -10.39 41.98
C ARG A 323 -47.21 -11.10 40.97
N ILE A 324 -47.68 -12.21 40.39
CA ILE A 324 -46.95 -12.94 39.35
C ILE A 324 -46.78 -12.05 38.12
N ILE A 325 -47.86 -11.45 37.61
CA ILE A 325 -47.82 -10.53 36.46
C ILE A 325 -46.79 -9.41 36.69
N LYS A 326 -46.84 -8.75 37.85
CA LYS A 326 -45.93 -7.66 38.18
C LYS A 326 -44.47 -8.10 38.30
N ASN A 327 -44.22 -9.32 38.80
CA ASN A 327 -42.87 -9.87 38.88
C ASN A 327 -42.33 -10.25 37.49
N GLU A 328 -43.12 -10.95 36.67
CA GLU A 328 -42.74 -11.35 35.31
C GLU A 328 -42.50 -10.14 34.39
N GLU A 329 -43.33 -9.09 34.49
CA GLU A 329 -43.13 -7.81 33.77
C GLU A 329 -41.84 -7.08 34.20
N ARG A 330 -41.39 -7.29 35.44
CA ARG A 330 -40.11 -6.75 35.93
C ARG A 330 -38.93 -7.55 35.39
N HIS A 331 -38.95 -8.88 35.50
CA HIS A 331 -37.92 -9.78 34.96
C HIS A 331 -37.72 -9.60 33.44
N PHE A 332 -38.83 -9.33 32.73
CA PHE A 332 -38.87 -8.93 31.33
C PHE A 332 -38.02 -7.69 31.02
N LYS A 333 -38.26 -6.57 31.70
CA LYS A 333 -37.52 -5.31 31.49
C LYS A 333 -36.06 -5.45 31.91
N GLU A 334 -35.82 -6.12 33.03
CA GLU A 334 -34.47 -6.27 33.60
C GLU A 334 -33.56 -7.18 32.75
N THR A 335 -34.10 -8.03 31.88
CA THR A 335 -33.30 -8.98 31.08
C THR A 335 -33.09 -8.54 29.64
N VAL A 336 -34.17 -8.27 28.89
CA VAL A 336 -34.07 -7.97 27.44
C VAL A 336 -33.52 -6.55 27.23
N ASP A 337 -34.03 -5.57 27.97
CA ASP A 337 -33.56 -4.18 27.83
C ASP A 337 -32.09 -4.09 28.26
N TYR A 338 -31.72 -4.76 29.33
CA TYR A 338 -30.34 -4.84 29.80
C TYR A 338 -29.38 -5.40 28.75
N ILE A 339 -29.70 -6.56 28.15
CA ILE A 339 -28.84 -7.24 27.15
C ILE A 339 -28.66 -6.39 25.88
N TYR A 340 -29.68 -5.64 25.47
CA TYR A 340 -29.64 -4.85 24.24
C TYR A 340 -29.12 -3.41 24.44
N THR A 341 -29.19 -2.85 25.64
CA THR A 341 -28.78 -1.47 25.93
C THR A 341 -27.40 -1.35 26.60
N LYS A 342 -26.89 -2.42 27.23
CA LYS A 342 -25.58 -2.40 27.91
C LYS A 342 -24.49 -3.02 27.02
N PRO A 343 -23.54 -2.21 26.48
CA PRO A 343 -22.46 -2.71 25.62
C PRO A 343 -21.49 -3.65 26.33
N THR A 344 -21.47 -3.62 27.66
CA THR A 344 -20.59 -4.42 28.52
C THR A 344 -21.24 -5.68 29.07
N ALA A 345 -22.48 -6.00 28.65
CA ALA A 345 -23.18 -7.19 29.12
C ALA A 345 -22.44 -8.48 28.70
N LYS A 346 -22.24 -9.40 29.66
CA LYS A 346 -21.59 -10.69 29.38
C LYS A 346 -22.62 -11.70 28.89
N LEU A 347 -22.76 -11.80 27.56
CA LEU A 347 -23.79 -12.61 26.91
C LEU A 347 -23.42 -14.09 26.86
N TRP A 348 -24.36 -14.96 27.23
CA TRP A 348 -24.19 -16.41 27.08
C TRP A 348 -24.06 -16.82 25.61
N GLY A 349 -22.98 -17.51 25.28
CA GLY A 349 -22.88 -18.33 24.08
C GLY A 349 -23.63 -19.65 24.21
N ARG A 350 -23.61 -20.43 23.13
CA ARG A 350 -24.31 -21.74 23.06
C ARG A 350 -23.89 -22.69 24.19
N ALA A 351 -22.59 -22.81 24.47
CA ALA A 351 -22.08 -23.70 25.51
C ALA A 351 -22.61 -23.32 26.90
N ALA A 352 -22.52 -22.03 27.27
CA ALA A 352 -23.05 -21.53 28.54
C ALA A 352 -24.58 -21.72 28.64
N PHE A 353 -25.31 -21.52 27.54
CA PHE A 353 -26.75 -21.76 27.51
C PHE A 353 -27.10 -23.24 27.71
N GLU A 354 -26.35 -24.15 27.07
CA GLU A 354 -26.51 -25.59 27.23
C GLU A 354 -26.16 -26.02 28.66
N ASP A 355 -24.98 -25.67 29.18
CA ASP A 355 -24.51 -26.15 30.48
C ASP A 355 -25.39 -25.71 31.65
N ASN A 356 -25.89 -24.47 31.61
CA ASN A 356 -26.75 -23.94 32.68
C ASN A 356 -28.15 -24.57 32.70
N LEU A 357 -28.64 -25.07 31.56
CA LEU A 357 -30.00 -25.63 31.46
C LEU A 357 -30.04 -27.14 31.26
N LYS A 358 -28.94 -27.79 30.86
CA LYS A 358 -28.91 -29.22 30.46
C LYS A 358 -29.49 -30.16 31.50
N ARG A 359 -29.10 -30.00 32.77
CA ARG A 359 -29.61 -30.83 33.88
C ARG A 359 -31.12 -30.66 34.07
N VAL A 360 -31.62 -29.46 33.84
CA VAL A 360 -33.03 -29.13 33.99
C VAL A 360 -33.85 -29.69 32.84
N ILE A 361 -33.38 -29.52 31.60
CA ILE A 361 -34.02 -30.12 30.41
C ILE A 361 -34.04 -31.65 30.51
N GLN A 362 -32.95 -32.26 30.96
CA GLN A 362 -32.89 -33.70 31.22
C GLN A 362 -33.97 -34.15 32.21
N LYS A 363 -34.14 -33.45 33.32
CA LYS A 363 -35.20 -33.76 34.30
C LYS A 363 -36.61 -33.52 33.74
N ALA A 364 -36.80 -32.51 32.89
CA ALA A 364 -38.08 -32.25 32.24
C ALA A 364 -38.45 -33.38 31.24
N ILE A 365 -37.47 -33.95 30.54
CA ILE A 365 -37.64 -35.15 29.71
C ILE A 365 -38.02 -36.35 30.57
N GLU A 366 -37.30 -36.60 31.67
CA GLU A 366 -37.57 -37.72 32.59
C GLU A 366 -38.96 -37.65 33.25
N LYS A 367 -39.46 -36.43 33.52
CA LYS A 367 -40.81 -36.19 34.05
C LYS A 367 -41.90 -36.19 32.97
N GLY A 368 -41.55 -36.42 31.70
CA GLY A 368 -42.49 -36.46 30.57
C GLY A 368 -43.07 -35.10 30.16
N LEU A 369 -42.48 -33.99 30.63
CA LEU A 369 -42.88 -32.62 30.25
C LEU A 369 -42.40 -32.28 28.84
N LEU A 370 -41.26 -32.85 28.42
CA LEU A 370 -40.72 -32.76 27.06
C LEU A 370 -40.72 -34.15 26.41
N LYS A 371 -41.32 -34.26 25.22
CA LYS A 371 -41.34 -35.51 24.42
C LYS A 371 -40.11 -35.61 23.52
N LEU A 372 -38.92 -35.60 24.12
CA LEU A 372 -37.62 -35.66 23.44
C LEU A 372 -36.79 -36.83 23.97
N GLN A 373 -35.79 -37.31 23.23
CA GLN A 373 -34.93 -38.42 23.70
C GLN A 373 -33.70 -37.92 24.46
N GLU A 374 -33.12 -36.80 24.03
CA GLU A 374 -31.93 -36.20 24.62
C GLU A 374 -32.13 -34.67 24.80
N PRO A 375 -31.57 -34.04 25.86
CA PRO A 375 -31.63 -32.59 26.07
C PRO A 375 -31.13 -31.77 24.89
N GLU A 376 -30.12 -32.28 24.19
CA GLU A 376 -29.51 -31.66 23.02
C GLU A 376 -30.53 -31.38 21.90
N GLU A 377 -31.55 -32.23 21.73
CA GLU A 377 -32.62 -32.02 20.74
C GLU A 377 -33.42 -30.74 21.04
N TRP A 378 -33.59 -30.39 22.31
CA TRP A 378 -34.28 -29.17 22.73
C TRP A 378 -33.46 -27.92 22.41
N PHE A 379 -32.16 -27.95 22.72
CA PHE A 379 -31.24 -26.85 22.43
C PHE A 379 -31.07 -26.65 20.93
N ASP A 380 -30.88 -27.73 20.16
CA ASP A 380 -30.77 -27.67 18.70
C ASP A 380 -32.04 -27.08 18.07
N ALA A 381 -33.23 -27.46 18.55
CA ALA A 381 -34.49 -26.91 18.06
C ALA A 381 -34.61 -25.39 18.32
N ILE A 382 -34.19 -24.93 19.50
CA ILE A 382 -34.22 -23.49 19.85
C ILE A 382 -33.16 -22.70 19.08
N ILE A 383 -31.93 -23.20 19.01
CA ILE A 383 -30.83 -22.56 18.29
C ILE A 383 -31.14 -22.50 16.80
N HIS A 384 -31.73 -23.56 16.23
CA HIS A 384 -32.19 -23.56 14.84
C HIS A 384 -33.30 -22.53 14.61
N ALA A 385 -34.28 -22.44 15.51
CA ALA A 385 -35.35 -21.47 15.39
C ALA A 385 -34.86 -20.02 15.44
N ILE A 386 -33.81 -19.74 16.22
CA ILE A 386 -33.20 -18.40 16.30
C ILE A 386 -32.27 -18.15 15.09
N THR A 387 -31.28 -19.02 14.86
CA THR A 387 -30.19 -18.76 13.90
C THR A 387 -30.55 -19.16 12.47
N GLY A 388 -31.37 -20.19 12.28
CA GLY A 388 -31.66 -20.83 11.00
C GLY A 388 -30.64 -21.90 10.57
N ILE A 389 -29.66 -22.24 11.40
CA ILE A 389 -28.57 -23.18 11.08
C ILE A 389 -28.95 -24.59 11.57
N ASN A 390 -28.79 -25.63 10.74
CA ASN A 390 -28.93 -27.04 11.14
C ASN A 390 -27.60 -27.54 11.77
N ALA A 391 -27.64 -28.08 12.99
CA ALA A 391 -26.44 -28.37 13.81
C ALA A 391 -25.71 -29.70 13.48
N VAL A 392 -26.07 -30.42 12.42
CA VAL A 392 -25.33 -31.61 11.96
C VAL A 392 -24.90 -31.38 10.52
N VAL A 393 -23.71 -30.80 10.36
CA VAL A 393 -23.13 -30.40 9.08
C VAL A 393 -22.27 -31.55 8.57
N THR A 394 -22.78 -32.33 7.61
CA THR A 394 -21.94 -33.22 6.79
C THR A 394 -21.06 -32.36 5.85
N GLU A 395 -20.00 -32.91 5.28
CA GLU A 395 -19.15 -32.20 4.30
C GLU A 395 -19.97 -31.63 3.12
N GLU A 396 -21.08 -32.28 2.78
CA GLU A 396 -22.08 -31.84 1.78
C GLU A 396 -22.69 -30.46 2.10
N VAL A 397 -22.73 -30.04 3.36
CA VAL A 397 -23.28 -28.72 3.74
C VAL A 397 -22.28 -27.60 3.46
N LEU A 398 -20.98 -27.89 3.33
CA LEU A 398 -20.01 -26.89 2.86
C LEU A 398 -20.31 -26.44 1.42
N ASP A 399 -21.01 -27.25 0.63
CA ASP A 399 -21.49 -26.86 -0.70
C ASP A 399 -22.51 -25.71 -0.65
N GLU A 400 -23.29 -25.57 0.42
CA GLU A 400 -24.26 -24.48 0.55
C GLU A 400 -23.58 -23.10 0.65
N TYR A 401 -22.33 -23.06 1.10
CA TYR A 401 -21.53 -21.83 1.21
C TYR A 401 -20.83 -21.44 -0.09
N LEU A 402 -20.70 -22.37 -1.05
CA LEU A 402 -20.09 -22.11 -2.34
C LEU A 402 -21.13 -21.50 -3.30
N PRO A 403 -20.92 -20.26 -3.79
CA PRO A 403 -21.81 -19.64 -4.77
C PRO A 403 -22.04 -20.53 -5.99
N ARG A 404 -23.24 -20.42 -6.58
CA ARG A 404 -23.53 -21.02 -7.89
C ARG A 404 -23.02 -20.08 -8.97
N GLU A 405 -22.16 -20.59 -9.85
CA GLU A 405 -21.66 -19.85 -11.00
C GLU A 405 -22.69 -19.85 -12.14
N GLU A 406 -22.85 -18.71 -12.82
CA GLU A 406 -23.81 -18.55 -13.93
C GLU A 406 -23.24 -19.03 -15.29
N GLY A 407 -21.97 -19.49 -15.34
CA GLY A 407 -21.30 -19.89 -16.57
C GLY A 407 -20.07 -20.78 -16.36
N PRO A 408 -19.44 -21.26 -17.46
CA PRO A 408 -18.27 -22.12 -17.39
C PRO A 408 -17.06 -21.39 -16.81
N ILE A 409 -16.39 -22.03 -15.84
CA ILE A 409 -15.16 -21.51 -15.24
C ILE A 409 -14.03 -21.60 -16.25
N ASN A 410 -13.57 -20.44 -16.73
CA ASN A 410 -12.42 -20.37 -17.63
C ASN A 410 -11.20 -19.84 -16.88
N VAL A 411 -10.33 -20.76 -16.47
CA VAL A 411 -9.08 -20.42 -15.78
C VAL A 411 -7.92 -20.66 -16.73
N PRO A 412 -7.10 -19.64 -17.04
CA PRO A 412 -5.93 -19.79 -17.87
C PRO A 412 -5.01 -20.90 -17.35
N GLN A 413 -4.40 -21.67 -18.25
CA GLN A 413 -3.52 -22.79 -17.89
C GLN A 413 -2.39 -22.37 -16.94
N TRP A 414 -1.87 -21.15 -17.10
CA TRP A 414 -0.81 -20.60 -16.25
C TRP A 414 -1.27 -20.37 -14.80
N ALA A 415 -2.55 -20.09 -14.58
CA ALA A 415 -3.11 -19.79 -13.26
C ALA A 415 -3.50 -21.04 -12.47
N ARG A 416 -3.50 -22.23 -13.08
CA ARG A 416 -3.85 -23.50 -12.39
C ARG A 416 -2.92 -23.82 -11.23
N GLY A 417 -1.66 -23.36 -11.27
CA GLY A 417 -0.72 -23.53 -10.15
C GLY A 417 -1.11 -22.75 -8.88
N LEU A 418 -2.07 -21.84 -8.97
CA LEU A 418 -2.59 -21.05 -7.85
C LEU A 418 -3.82 -21.68 -7.19
N GLU A 419 -4.28 -22.84 -7.66
CA GLU A 419 -5.39 -23.53 -7.01
C GLU A 419 -5.02 -23.84 -5.54
N VAL A 420 -5.84 -23.36 -4.61
CA VAL A 420 -5.63 -23.66 -3.19
C VAL A 420 -5.77 -25.17 -3.00
N PRO A 421 -4.77 -25.84 -2.42
CA PRO A 421 -4.81 -27.28 -2.30
C PRO A 421 -5.96 -27.72 -1.38
N LYS A 422 -6.63 -28.82 -1.74
CA LYS A 422 -7.45 -29.56 -0.79
C LYS A 422 -6.57 -30.01 0.37
N LEU A 423 -6.87 -29.51 1.55
CA LEU A 423 -6.04 -29.67 2.73
C LEU A 423 -6.91 -30.08 3.91
N GLU A 424 -6.41 -31.00 4.72
CA GLU A 424 -6.85 -31.22 6.09
C GLU A 424 -5.63 -31.08 7.00
N TYR A 425 -5.50 -29.94 7.68
CA TYR A 425 -4.36 -29.61 8.54
C TYR A 425 -4.75 -29.67 10.01
N CYS A 426 -4.20 -30.64 10.73
CA CYS A 426 -4.45 -30.84 12.15
C CYS A 426 -3.95 -29.66 13.00
N LEU A 427 -4.87 -28.99 13.67
CA LEU A 427 -4.60 -27.89 14.60
C LEU A 427 -4.24 -28.39 16.00
N SER A 428 -4.63 -29.63 16.34
CA SER A 428 -4.31 -30.29 17.59
C SER A 428 -3.39 -31.51 17.37
N LYS A 429 -2.32 -31.60 18.16
CA LYS A 429 -1.38 -32.73 18.21
C LYS A 429 -1.20 -33.19 19.66
N PRO A 430 -1.05 -34.50 19.93
CA PRO A 430 -0.86 -35.61 18.99
C PRO A 430 -2.15 -36.23 18.42
N ILE A 431 -3.32 -35.83 18.94
CA ILE A 431 -4.63 -36.32 18.47
C ILE A 431 -5.31 -35.21 17.69
N CYS A 432 -5.56 -35.44 16.41
CA CYS A 432 -6.22 -34.49 15.50
C CYS A 432 -7.74 -34.52 15.68
N ASP A 433 -8.22 -33.85 16.73
CA ASP A 433 -9.64 -33.62 16.98
C ASP A 433 -10.15 -32.29 16.39
N LYS A 434 -9.25 -31.39 16.00
CA LYS A 434 -9.53 -30.18 15.23
C LYS A 434 -8.59 -30.09 14.03
N ALA A 435 -9.13 -29.81 12.85
CA ALA A 435 -8.37 -29.60 11.64
C ALA A 435 -8.92 -28.42 10.84
N LEU A 436 -8.03 -27.66 10.20
CA LEU A 436 -8.39 -26.73 9.15
C LEU A 436 -8.64 -27.53 7.87
N VAL A 437 -9.79 -27.33 7.23
CA VAL A 437 -10.12 -27.97 5.95
C VAL A 437 -10.41 -26.93 4.88
N THR A 438 -10.03 -27.24 3.64
CA THR A 438 -10.45 -26.50 2.45
C THR A 438 -11.41 -27.35 1.63
N HIS A 439 -12.51 -26.75 1.20
CA HIS A 439 -13.57 -27.43 0.44
C HIS A 439 -14.00 -26.59 -0.77
N THR A 440 -14.01 -27.22 -1.94
CA THR A 440 -14.49 -26.65 -3.21
C THR A 440 -15.17 -27.72 -4.04
N ARG A 441 -16.17 -27.31 -4.82
CA ARG A 441 -16.71 -28.08 -5.94
C ARG A 441 -15.82 -27.95 -7.17
N GLU A 442 -15.95 -28.88 -8.11
CA GLU A 442 -15.25 -28.78 -9.41
C GLU A 442 -15.73 -27.59 -10.24
N ASP A 443 -17.01 -27.24 -10.10
CA ASP A 443 -17.70 -26.16 -10.82
C ASP A 443 -17.75 -24.83 -10.05
N SER A 444 -16.95 -24.66 -9.00
CA SER A 444 -16.88 -23.41 -8.22
C SER A 444 -15.55 -22.67 -8.41
N GLN A 445 -15.61 -21.33 -8.43
CA GLN A 445 -14.44 -20.46 -8.41
C GLN A 445 -14.01 -20.08 -6.99
N TYR A 446 -14.62 -20.70 -5.98
CA TYR A 446 -14.40 -20.38 -4.58
C TYR A 446 -13.95 -21.60 -3.79
N ASP A 447 -13.15 -21.35 -2.75
CA ASP A 447 -12.80 -22.31 -1.71
C ASP A 447 -13.41 -21.85 -0.38
N VAL A 448 -14.13 -22.76 0.28
CA VAL A 448 -14.54 -22.60 1.67
C VAL A 448 -13.43 -23.13 2.55
N VAL A 449 -12.89 -22.27 3.41
CA VAL A 449 -12.00 -22.66 4.49
C VAL A 449 -12.83 -22.83 5.76
N ALA A 450 -12.75 -24.00 6.40
CA ALA A 450 -13.53 -24.32 7.59
C ALA A 450 -12.69 -25.03 8.67
N ILE A 451 -13.15 -24.98 9.91
CA ILE A 451 -12.60 -25.77 11.01
C ILE A 451 -13.45 -27.03 11.17
N LYS A 452 -12.86 -28.18 10.87
CA LYS A 452 -13.39 -29.51 11.17
C LYS A 452 -13.10 -29.84 12.62
N SER A 453 -14.12 -30.24 13.37
CA SER A 453 -14.00 -30.72 14.76
C SER A 453 -14.62 -32.10 14.92
N VAL A 454 -13.96 -32.98 15.67
CA VAL A 454 -14.39 -34.35 15.93
C VAL A 454 -14.58 -34.53 17.43
N ALA A 455 -15.82 -34.40 17.91
CA ALA A 455 -16.12 -34.57 19.33
C ALA A 455 -15.92 -36.03 19.79
N LYS A 456 -15.22 -36.25 20.91
CA LYS A 456 -15.22 -37.52 21.62
C LYS A 456 -16.55 -37.71 22.35
N ARG A 457 -17.57 -38.28 21.68
CA ARG A 457 -18.72 -38.86 22.40
C ARG A 457 -18.24 -40.10 23.17
N GLY A 458 -18.63 -40.18 24.44
CA GLY A 458 -18.35 -41.32 25.32
C GLY A 458 -18.79 -42.66 24.70
N LYS A 459 -18.18 -43.75 25.18
CA LYS A 459 -18.31 -45.15 24.74
C LYS A 459 -19.76 -45.60 24.36
N LYS A 460 -20.27 -45.28 23.17
CA LYS A 460 -21.36 -46.04 22.53
C LYS A 460 -21.17 -46.09 21.02
N LYS A 461 -21.47 -47.27 20.46
CA LYS A 461 -21.29 -47.66 19.05
C LYS A 461 -22.18 -46.80 18.13
N GLY A 462 -21.59 -45.78 17.53
CA GLY A 462 -22.13 -45.02 16.41
C GLY A 462 -20.99 -44.22 15.80
N GLY A 463 -20.77 -44.31 14.48
CA GLY A 463 -19.64 -43.67 13.80
C GLY A 463 -19.56 -42.16 14.11
N ARG A 464 -18.36 -41.66 14.38
CA ARG A 464 -18.08 -40.24 14.66
C ARG A 464 -18.44 -39.40 13.43
N LYS A 465 -19.38 -38.46 13.54
CA LYS A 465 -19.64 -37.46 12.49
C LYS A 465 -18.83 -36.19 12.77
N PRO A 466 -18.01 -35.70 11.83
CA PRO A 466 -17.29 -34.43 11.97
C PRO A 466 -18.28 -33.26 11.91
N ASN A 467 -17.97 -32.17 12.63
CA ASN A 467 -18.67 -30.88 12.53
C ASN A 467 -17.75 -29.86 11.85
N TYR A 468 -18.30 -29.03 10.96
CA TYR A 468 -17.53 -28.05 10.18
C TYR A 468 -18.01 -26.62 10.48
N SER A 469 -17.07 -25.70 10.73
CA SER A 469 -17.34 -24.28 10.96
C SER A 469 -16.61 -23.43 9.92
N PRO A 470 -17.29 -22.90 8.89
CA PRO A 470 -16.69 -22.02 7.89
C PRO A 470 -16.09 -20.75 8.51
N ILE A 471 -14.88 -20.40 8.10
CA ILE A 471 -14.14 -19.22 8.57
C ILE A 471 -13.78 -18.25 7.44
N ALA A 472 -13.74 -18.73 6.20
CA ALA A 472 -13.54 -17.89 5.03
C ALA A 472 -14.17 -18.51 3.78
N LEU A 473 -14.61 -17.65 2.86
CA LEU A 473 -14.91 -17.95 1.48
C LEU A 473 -13.94 -17.15 0.62
N LEU A 474 -13.03 -17.84 -0.05
CA LEU A 474 -11.90 -17.27 -0.77
C LEU A 474 -11.98 -17.60 -2.26
N PRO A 475 -11.36 -16.79 -3.15
CA PRO A 475 -11.14 -17.21 -4.52
C PRO A 475 -10.29 -18.48 -4.58
N LYS A 476 -10.72 -19.44 -5.39
CA LYS A 476 -10.07 -20.75 -5.53
C LYS A 476 -8.63 -20.67 -6.06
N TYR A 477 -8.36 -19.68 -6.90
CA TYR A 477 -7.05 -19.47 -7.52
C TYR A 477 -6.34 -18.30 -6.85
N MET A 478 -5.61 -18.58 -5.77
CA MET A 478 -4.83 -17.58 -5.05
C MET A 478 -3.54 -18.17 -4.47
N GLY A 479 -2.49 -17.38 -4.37
CA GLY A 479 -1.22 -17.86 -3.84
C GLY A 479 -0.12 -16.82 -3.73
N GLN A 480 1.04 -17.27 -3.28
CA GLN A 480 2.29 -16.50 -3.32
C GLN A 480 2.99 -16.75 -4.65
N VAL A 481 3.11 -15.71 -5.46
CA VAL A 481 3.75 -15.73 -6.77
C VAL A 481 5.11 -15.03 -6.70
N TYR A 482 6.16 -15.72 -7.10
CA TYR A 482 7.44 -15.11 -7.41
C TYR A 482 7.50 -14.77 -8.91
N ASP A 483 7.49 -13.48 -9.24
CA ASP A 483 7.63 -13.03 -10.63
C ASP A 483 9.12 -12.84 -10.97
N PRO A 484 9.67 -13.59 -11.96
CA PRO A 484 11.09 -13.52 -12.31
C PRO A 484 11.52 -12.18 -12.93
N PHE A 485 10.59 -11.39 -13.48
CA PHE A 485 10.88 -10.06 -14.01
C PHE A 485 10.96 -9.03 -12.89
N TYR A 486 10.08 -9.11 -11.89
CA TYR A 486 10.13 -8.23 -10.72
C TYR A 486 11.22 -8.63 -9.72
N GLY A 487 11.54 -9.93 -9.64
CA GLY A 487 12.49 -10.46 -8.67
C GLY A 487 11.98 -10.47 -7.23
N ASP A 488 10.66 -10.41 -7.03
CA ASP A 488 9.99 -10.31 -5.74
C ASP A 488 8.78 -11.25 -5.63
N TRP A 489 8.34 -11.48 -4.39
CA TRP A 489 7.14 -12.26 -4.06
C TRP A 489 5.91 -11.36 -3.93
N PHE A 490 4.80 -11.81 -4.47
CA PHE A 490 3.49 -11.15 -4.45
C PHE A 490 2.43 -12.15 -3.98
N PHE A 491 1.45 -11.68 -3.22
CA PHE A 491 0.18 -12.37 -3.03
C PHE A 491 -0.74 -12.00 -4.19
N VAL A 492 -1.32 -13.01 -4.84
CA VAL A 492 -2.14 -12.84 -6.04
C VAL A 492 -3.40 -13.68 -5.90
N ALA A 493 -4.54 -13.13 -6.30
CA ALA A 493 -5.80 -13.86 -6.43
C ALA A 493 -6.44 -13.61 -7.78
N LEU A 494 -7.14 -14.62 -8.29
CA LEU A 494 -7.87 -14.59 -9.54
C LEU A 494 -9.33 -14.97 -9.37
N HIS A 495 -10.17 -14.36 -10.20
CA HIS A 495 -11.58 -14.73 -10.41
C HIS A 495 -11.87 -14.57 -11.91
N ASP A 496 -12.62 -15.51 -12.49
CA ASP A 496 -12.89 -15.59 -13.93
C ASP A 496 -11.63 -15.52 -14.81
N GLY A 497 -10.53 -16.09 -14.31
CA GLY A 497 -9.25 -16.08 -15.02
C GLY A 497 -8.53 -14.72 -15.02
N LYS A 498 -9.05 -13.74 -14.29
CA LYS A 498 -8.49 -12.38 -14.18
C LYS A 498 -7.96 -12.13 -12.79
N VAL A 499 -6.86 -11.41 -12.70
CA VAL A 499 -6.28 -10.96 -11.43
C VAL A 499 -7.20 -9.91 -10.81
N ILE A 500 -7.63 -10.16 -9.57
CA ILE A 500 -8.53 -9.30 -8.80
C ILE A 500 -7.84 -8.61 -7.61
N ALA A 501 -6.73 -9.18 -7.14
CA ALA A 501 -5.93 -8.61 -6.06
C ALA A 501 -4.45 -9.00 -6.23
N VAL A 502 -3.56 -8.02 -6.04
CA VAL A 502 -2.10 -8.18 -6.01
C VAL A 502 -1.52 -7.30 -4.91
N SER A 503 -0.66 -7.86 -4.06
CA SER A 503 0.09 -7.06 -3.08
C SER A 503 1.36 -7.79 -2.66
N THR A 504 2.40 -7.05 -2.28
CA THR A 504 3.61 -7.62 -1.64
C THR A 504 3.43 -7.87 -0.15
N ASP A 505 2.39 -7.28 0.43
CA ASP A 505 2.01 -7.38 1.84
C ASP A 505 0.70 -8.15 2.00
N PHE A 506 0.64 -9.02 3.00
CA PHE A 506 -0.48 -9.94 3.19
C PHE A 506 -1.74 -9.22 3.68
N ASP A 507 -1.62 -8.25 4.58
CA ASP A 507 -2.78 -7.55 5.13
C ASP A 507 -3.45 -6.69 4.07
N ASN A 508 -2.63 -5.96 3.29
CA ASN A 508 -3.10 -5.22 2.12
C ASN A 508 -3.75 -6.13 1.07
N PHE A 509 -3.25 -7.37 0.92
CA PHE A 509 -3.85 -8.36 0.01
C PHE A 509 -5.24 -8.79 0.49
N ILE A 510 -5.40 -9.08 1.78
CA ILE A 510 -6.70 -9.43 2.38
C ILE A 510 -7.68 -8.27 2.30
N GLU A 511 -7.22 -7.03 2.52
CA GLU A 511 -8.05 -5.83 2.36
C GLU A 511 -8.48 -5.63 0.90
N ALA A 512 -7.56 -5.79 -0.06
CA ALA A 512 -7.87 -5.73 -1.49
C ALA A 512 -8.91 -6.79 -1.89
N LEU A 513 -8.80 -8.01 -1.35
CA LEU A 513 -9.78 -9.06 -1.55
C LEU A 513 -11.16 -8.67 -0.99
N ARG A 514 -11.26 -8.19 0.25
CA ARG A 514 -12.53 -7.78 0.87
C ARG A 514 -13.24 -6.66 0.11
N ASN A 515 -12.45 -5.78 -0.50
CA ASN A 515 -12.95 -4.63 -1.26
C ASN A 515 -13.14 -4.94 -2.76
N ALA A 516 -12.88 -6.17 -3.21
CA ALA A 516 -12.97 -6.52 -4.62
C ALA A 516 -14.44 -6.48 -5.10
N PRO A 517 -14.78 -5.61 -6.05
CA PRO A 517 -16.17 -5.42 -6.47
C PRO A 517 -16.70 -6.63 -7.22
N GLY A 518 -17.95 -7.02 -6.93
CA GLY A 518 -18.63 -8.11 -7.64
C GLY A 518 -18.26 -9.53 -7.18
N ILE A 519 -17.42 -9.66 -6.15
CA ILE A 519 -16.95 -10.95 -5.64
C ILE A 519 -17.67 -11.30 -4.33
N ARG A 520 -18.10 -12.55 -4.21
CA ARG A 520 -18.75 -13.06 -2.99
C ARG A 520 -17.70 -13.73 -2.11
N ASN A 521 -16.85 -12.94 -1.45
CA ASN A 521 -15.88 -13.44 -0.49
C ASN A 521 -16.15 -12.91 0.92
N TYR A 522 -15.76 -13.68 1.93
CA TYR A 522 -15.74 -13.21 3.31
C TYR A 522 -14.57 -13.85 4.03
N ILE A 523 -13.98 -13.12 4.97
CA ILE A 523 -12.84 -13.58 5.75
C ILE A 523 -13.04 -13.09 7.17
N ILE A 524 -13.27 -14.01 8.11
CA ILE A 524 -13.36 -13.66 9.53
C ILE A 524 -12.03 -13.01 9.95
N GLY A 525 -12.09 -11.78 10.46
CA GLY A 525 -10.92 -10.96 10.79
C GLY A 525 -10.15 -11.38 12.05
N ASN A 526 -10.02 -12.68 12.30
CA ASN A 526 -9.24 -13.23 13.39
C ASN A 526 -7.79 -13.47 12.91
N GLU A 527 -6.81 -12.89 13.59
CA GLU A 527 -5.39 -12.97 13.20
C GLU A 527 -4.88 -14.42 13.07
N LYS A 528 -5.28 -15.33 13.97
CA LYS A 528 -4.89 -16.75 13.89
C LYS A 528 -5.41 -17.42 12.62
N TYR A 529 -6.62 -17.08 12.19
CA TYR A 529 -7.19 -17.63 10.96
C TYR A 529 -6.51 -17.04 9.72
N LEU A 530 -6.13 -15.77 9.75
CA LEU A 530 -5.37 -15.13 8.69
C LEU A 530 -3.98 -15.77 8.52
N ASP A 531 -3.28 -16.07 9.62
CA ASP A 531 -1.99 -16.78 9.58
C ASP A 531 -2.12 -18.20 9.01
N LEU A 532 -3.19 -18.91 9.38
CA LEU A 532 -3.49 -20.23 8.82
C LEU A 532 -3.79 -20.13 7.31
N ILE A 533 -4.63 -19.19 6.88
CA ILE A 533 -4.94 -18.94 5.47
C ILE A 533 -3.66 -18.60 4.69
N LYS A 534 -2.75 -17.80 5.26
CA LYS A 534 -1.45 -17.48 4.65
C LYS A 534 -0.57 -18.71 4.49
N ALA A 535 -0.59 -19.63 5.46
CA ALA A 535 0.24 -20.83 5.47
C ALA A 535 -0.19 -21.87 4.43
N ILE A 536 -1.47 -21.91 4.07
CA ILE A 536 -2.01 -22.88 3.10
C ILE A 536 -1.87 -22.43 1.63
N MET A 537 -1.56 -21.15 1.39
CA MET A 537 -1.44 -20.61 0.05
C MET A 537 -0.30 -21.29 -0.74
N PRO A 538 -0.56 -21.77 -1.97
CA PRO A 538 0.49 -22.32 -2.81
C PRO A 538 1.56 -21.27 -3.11
N ARG A 539 2.81 -21.71 -3.19
CA ARG A 539 3.96 -20.86 -3.56
C ARG A 539 4.45 -21.29 -4.94
N VAL A 540 4.36 -20.39 -5.91
CA VAL A 540 4.66 -20.69 -7.32
C VAL A 540 5.55 -19.63 -7.95
N ARG A 541 6.26 -20.01 -9.01
CA ARG A 541 7.00 -19.06 -9.86
C ARG A 541 6.16 -18.82 -11.11
N LEU A 542 5.60 -17.63 -11.24
CA LEU A 542 4.71 -17.25 -12.35
C LEU A 542 4.92 -15.77 -12.68
N VAL A 543 4.69 -15.40 -13.94
CA VAL A 543 4.75 -14.02 -14.39
C VAL A 543 3.37 -13.40 -14.27
N ILE A 544 3.26 -12.25 -13.62
CA ILE A 544 2.00 -11.54 -13.36
C ILE A 544 1.97 -10.14 -13.97
N SER A 545 2.98 -9.81 -14.77
CA SER A 545 3.01 -8.60 -15.59
C SER A 545 2.63 -8.91 -17.03
N ALA A 546 1.82 -8.03 -17.64
CA ALA A 546 1.42 -8.19 -19.04
C ALA A 546 2.63 -8.14 -19.98
N GLY A 547 2.69 -9.07 -20.95
CA GLY A 547 3.72 -9.13 -21.98
C GLY A 547 4.14 -10.54 -22.40
N ILE A 548 5.02 -10.63 -23.40
CA ILE A 548 5.50 -11.88 -24.01
C ILE A 548 6.38 -12.66 -23.03
N THR A 549 6.22 -13.97 -22.93
CA THR A 549 7.07 -14.91 -22.19
C THR A 549 7.56 -16.02 -23.13
N ASP A 550 8.37 -16.95 -22.64
CA ASP A 550 8.77 -18.11 -23.45
C ASP A 550 7.57 -19.02 -23.79
N ASP A 551 6.56 -19.08 -22.92
CA ASP A 551 5.43 -20.00 -23.05
C ASP A 551 4.20 -19.36 -23.75
N GLY A 552 4.24 -18.07 -24.04
CA GLY A 552 3.16 -17.35 -24.69
C GLY A 552 3.03 -15.91 -24.20
N PHE A 553 1.85 -15.31 -24.36
CA PHE A 553 1.56 -13.97 -23.87
C PHE A 553 0.80 -14.03 -22.54
N VAL A 554 1.24 -13.24 -21.56
CA VAL A 554 0.54 -13.10 -20.28
C VAL A 554 -0.29 -11.81 -20.31
N ASP A 555 -1.59 -11.92 -20.06
CA ASP A 555 -2.53 -10.81 -19.88
C ASP A 555 -3.27 -11.04 -18.54
N PRO A 556 -2.76 -10.47 -17.43
CA PRO A 556 -3.29 -10.75 -16.09
C PRO A 556 -4.76 -10.34 -15.92
N TYR A 557 -5.24 -9.36 -16.67
CA TYR A 557 -6.59 -8.81 -16.53
C TYR A 557 -7.56 -9.28 -17.63
N GLY A 558 -7.07 -10.03 -18.64
CA GLY A 558 -7.89 -10.54 -19.74
C GLY A 558 -8.57 -9.43 -20.54
N LEU A 559 -7.87 -8.32 -20.78
CA LEU A 559 -8.38 -7.13 -21.46
C LEU A 559 -7.87 -7.00 -22.90
N LEU A 560 -6.75 -7.66 -23.22
CA LEU A 560 -6.07 -7.61 -24.51
C LEU A 560 -6.48 -8.79 -25.39
N ASP A 561 -6.68 -8.52 -26.67
CA ASP A 561 -6.83 -9.54 -27.71
C ASP A 561 -5.45 -10.06 -28.11
N ILE A 562 -5.13 -11.24 -27.58
CA ILE A 562 -3.85 -11.93 -27.76
C ILE A 562 -3.83 -12.87 -28.98
N SER A 563 -4.87 -12.83 -29.82
CA SER A 563 -4.99 -13.70 -30.99
C SER A 563 -3.88 -13.44 -32.00
N ASP A 564 -3.43 -14.50 -32.67
CA ASP A 564 -2.44 -14.38 -33.74
C ASP A 564 -3.11 -14.10 -35.09
N TYR A 565 -3.10 -12.83 -35.49
CA TYR A 565 -3.59 -12.35 -36.78
C TYR A 565 -2.52 -12.37 -37.89
N GLY A 566 -1.32 -12.90 -37.61
CA GLY A 566 -0.20 -12.89 -38.53
C GLY A 566 0.28 -11.47 -38.87
N ILE A 567 0.83 -11.30 -40.07
CA ILE A 567 1.36 -10.01 -40.55
C ILE A 567 0.27 -9.01 -40.98
N GLU A 568 -0.97 -9.44 -41.16
CA GLU A 568 -2.03 -8.64 -41.78
C GLU A 568 -2.24 -7.25 -41.13
N PRO A 569 -2.21 -7.08 -39.80
CA PRO A 569 -2.33 -5.74 -39.20
C PRO A 569 -1.18 -4.80 -39.58
N LEU A 570 0.04 -5.33 -39.72
CA LEU A 570 1.20 -4.55 -40.15
C LEU A 570 1.09 -4.15 -41.62
N LEU A 571 0.58 -5.04 -42.50
CA LEU A 571 0.34 -4.72 -43.90
C LEU A 571 -0.68 -3.58 -44.05
N LYS A 572 -1.81 -3.64 -43.33
CA LYS A 572 -2.82 -2.57 -43.36
C LYS A 572 -2.28 -1.24 -42.84
N ALA A 573 -1.50 -1.28 -41.76
CA ALA A 573 -0.85 -0.08 -41.23
C ALA A 573 0.13 0.51 -42.26
N TYR A 574 0.95 -0.33 -42.90
CA TYR A 574 1.90 0.07 -43.94
C TYR A 574 1.20 0.75 -45.12
N GLU A 575 0.19 0.10 -45.70
CA GLU A 575 -0.55 0.61 -46.87
C GLU A 575 -1.20 1.98 -46.58
N TRP A 576 -1.79 2.14 -45.40
CA TRP A 576 -2.40 3.40 -45.00
C TRP A 576 -1.37 4.50 -44.77
N ILE A 577 -0.24 4.19 -44.10
CA ILE A 577 0.84 5.15 -43.89
C ILE A 577 1.39 5.63 -45.24
N LYS A 578 1.74 4.71 -46.14
CA LYS A 578 2.26 5.02 -47.48
C LYS A 578 1.29 5.85 -48.33
N LYS A 579 -0.02 5.67 -48.12
CA LYS A 579 -1.05 6.38 -48.87
C LYS A 579 -1.27 7.81 -48.40
N TYR A 580 -1.16 8.08 -47.09
CA TYR A 580 -1.61 9.36 -46.52
C TYR A 580 -0.50 10.24 -45.93
N TYR A 581 0.67 9.68 -45.61
CA TYR A 581 1.84 10.49 -45.21
C TYR A 581 2.68 10.89 -46.42
N PRO A 582 3.28 12.08 -46.39
CA PRO A 582 4.37 12.44 -47.32
C PRO A 582 5.50 11.42 -47.27
N GLU A 583 6.27 11.27 -48.36
CA GLU A 583 7.22 10.16 -48.53
C GLU A 583 8.23 10.03 -47.37
N SER A 584 8.83 11.14 -46.94
CA SER A 584 9.78 11.15 -45.83
C SER A 584 9.09 10.84 -44.48
N ASN A 585 7.99 11.52 -44.17
CA ASN A 585 7.21 11.25 -42.95
C ASN A 585 6.59 9.85 -42.92
N ALA A 586 6.31 9.22 -44.07
CA ALA A 586 5.85 7.84 -44.17
C ALA A 586 6.93 6.86 -43.69
N ARG A 587 8.21 7.14 -43.96
CA ARG A 587 9.34 6.34 -43.45
C ARG A 587 9.39 6.39 -41.92
N TRP A 588 9.29 7.60 -41.37
CA TRP A 588 9.32 7.84 -39.92
C TRP A 588 8.11 7.26 -39.20
N ALA A 589 6.92 7.40 -39.79
CA ALA A 589 5.70 6.77 -39.31
C ALA A 589 5.84 5.25 -39.26
N TRP A 590 6.30 4.64 -40.35
CA TRP A 590 6.51 3.19 -40.43
C TRP A 590 7.58 2.68 -39.46
N PHE A 591 8.68 3.42 -39.30
CA PHE A 591 9.70 3.07 -38.31
C PHE A 591 9.13 3.01 -36.90
N ASN A 592 8.26 3.95 -36.51
CA ASN A 592 7.62 3.94 -35.19
C ASN A 592 6.67 2.75 -35.00
N VAL A 593 5.99 2.29 -36.05
CA VAL A 593 5.21 1.04 -36.01
C VAL A 593 6.13 -0.14 -35.70
N MET A 594 7.23 -0.28 -36.45
CA MET A 594 8.19 -1.37 -36.26
C MET A 594 8.95 -1.29 -34.93
N ALA A 595 9.25 -0.08 -34.45
CA ALA A 595 9.87 0.13 -33.14
C ALA A 595 8.92 -0.21 -31.99
N SER A 596 7.63 0.14 -32.10
CA SER A 596 6.62 -0.24 -31.11
C SER A 596 6.40 -1.76 -31.09
N PHE A 597 6.37 -2.38 -32.27
CA PHE A 597 6.34 -3.84 -32.42
C PHE A 597 7.56 -4.51 -31.79
N ALA A 598 8.77 -4.02 -32.07
CA ALA A 598 9.99 -4.53 -31.47
C ALA A 598 10.01 -4.34 -29.95
N LYS A 599 9.47 -3.22 -29.44
CA LYS A 599 9.41 -2.92 -28.01
C LYS A 599 8.52 -3.86 -27.20
N LEU A 600 7.60 -4.59 -27.82
CA LEU A 600 6.91 -5.73 -27.19
C LEU A 600 7.85 -6.87 -26.80
N ILE A 601 8.94 -7.04 -27.56
CA ILE A 601 9.90 -8.13 -27.45
C ILE A 601 11.13 -7.70 -26.62
N THR A 602 11.44 -6.41 -26.59
CA THR A 602 12.60 -5.87 -25.84
C THR A 602 12.71 -6.34 -24.38
N PRO A 603 11.64 -6.53 -23.59
CA PRO A 603 11.78 -6.99 -22.20
C PRO A 603 12.32 -8.42 -22.13
N MET A 604 11.92 -9.28 -23.07
CA MET A 604 12.44 -10.64 -23.19
C MET A 604 13.89 -10.68 -23.65
N VAL A 605 14.26 -9.81 -24.60
CA VAL A 605 15.66 -9.65 -25.02
C VAL A 605 16.51 -9.16 -23.85
N ARG A 606 16.10 -8.11 -23.13
CA ARG A 606 16.78 -7.60 -21.92
C ARG A 606 16.85 -8.62 -20.80
N TYR A 607 15.84 -9.47 -20.67
CA TYR A 607 15.85 -10.54 -19.67
C TYR A 607 17.01 -11.51 -19.92
N LYS A 608 17.26 -11.89 -21.18
CA LYS A 608 18.26 -12.88 -21.60
C LYS A 608 19.63 -12.31 -21.96
N ASN A 609 19.66 -11.09 -22.50
CA ASN A 609 20.84 -10.35 -22.90
C ASN A 609 20.92 -9.04 -22.09
N LYS A 610 21.71 -9.04 -21.02
CA LYS A 610 21.87 -7.90 -20.12
C LYS A 610 22.61 -6.72 -20.74
N THR A 611 23.28 -6.92 -21.88
CA THR A 611 24.03 -5.89 -22.61
C THR A 611 23.21 -5.20 -23.70
N PHE A 612 21.99 -5.65 -23.96
CA PHE A 612 21.10 -5.05 -24.96
C PHE A 612 20.80 -3.58 -24.65
N ASN A 613 20.92 -2.73 -25.68
CA ASN A 613 20.64 -1.30 -25.62
C ASN A 613 19.25 -0.99 -26.21
N ASP A 614 18.24 -0.86 -25.35
CA ASP A 614 16.85 -0.54 -25.75
C ASP A 614 16.70 0.97 -25.99
N MET A 615 17.24 1.44 -27.13
CA MET A 615 17.26 2.85 -27.48
C MET A 615 15.86 3.49 -27.40
N ILE A 616 15.81 4.70 -26.86
CA ILE A 616 14.58 5.49 -26.80
C ILE A 616 14.35 6.11 -28.17
N VAL A 617 13.17 5.90 -28.75
CA VAL A 617 12.80 6.56 -30.01
C VAL A 617 12.24 7.94 -29.67
N TYR A 618 12.92 8.99 -30.12
CA TYR A 618 12.61 10.39 -29.82
C TYR A 618 12.10 11.08 -31.08
N ASN A 619 10.79 11.27 -31.16
CA ASN A 619 10.11 11.89 -32.30
C ASN A 619 9.92 13.38 -32.05
N TYR A 620 10.61 14.20 -32.84
CA TYR A 620 10.52 15.64 -32.82
C TYR A 620 9.78 16.18 -34.06
N GLY A 621 8.95 17.22 -33.87
CA GLY A 621 8.51 18.11 -34.93
C GLY A 621 7.70 19.29 -34.38
N GLN A 622 7.48 20.33 -35.17
CA GLN A 622 6.89 21.60 -34.76
C GLN A 622 5.37 21.55 -34.50
N GLY A 623 4.68 20.53 -35.02
CA GLY A 623 3.24 20.29 -34.86
C GLY A 623 2.51 20.25 -36.20
N GLY A 624 1.50 19.38 -36.31
CA GLY A 624 0.68 19.24 -37.53
C GLY A 624 1.19 18.21 -38.55
N GLU A 625 2.34 17.57 -38.32
CA GLU A 625 2.96 16.58 -39.23
C GLU A 625 2.29 15.18 -39.15
N GLY A 626 1.41 14.96 -38.16
CA GLY A 626 0.70 13.70 -37.97
C GLY A 626 1.27 12.78 -36.88
N LYS A 627 2.24 13.22 -36.07
CA LYS A 627 2.80 12.43 -34.93
C LYS A 627 1.73 11.81 -34.02
N THR A 628 0.85 12.64 -33.45
CA THR A 628 -0.26 12.19 -32.60
C THR A 628 -1.31 11.39 -33.39
N SER A 629 -1.49 11.69 -34.69
CA SER A 629 -2.38 10.91 -35.57
C SER A 629 -1.89 9.47 -35.74
N LEU A 630 -0.58 9.26 -35.88
CA LEU A 630 0.02 7.92 -35.91
C LEU A 630 -0.23 7.17 -34.60
N VAL A 631 0.00 7.82 -33.46
CA VAL A 631 -0.24 7.23 -32.14
C VAL A 631 -1.69 6.78 -32.02
N ARG A 632 -2.65 7.69 -32.30
CA ARG A 632 -4.08 7.44 -32.08
C ARG A 632 -4.70 6.46 -33.07
N HIS A 633 -4.32 6.50 -34.34
CA HIS A 633 -5.02 5.75 -35.40
C HIS A 633 -4.26 4.51 -35.88
N VAL A 634 -3.01 4.33 -35.46
CA VAL A 634 -2.20 3.15 -35.83
C VAL A 634 -1.69 2.44 -34.59
N LEU A 635 -0.93 3.11 -33.71
CA LEU A 635 -0.26 2.43 -32.59
C LEU A 635 -1.23 1.96 -31.51
N VAL A 636 -2.19 2.81 -31.10
CA VAL A 636 -3.21 2.46 -30.10
C VAL A 636 -4.03 1.24 -30.54
N PRO A 637 -4.62 1.19 -31.76
CA PRO A 637 -5.31 -0.01 -32.26
C PRO A 637 -4.41 -1.25 -32.35
N LEU A 638 -3.16 -1.09 -32.82
CA LEU A 638 -2.21 -2.19 -32.97
C LEU A 638 -1.81 -2.82 -31.61
N LEU A 639 -1.90 -2.04 -30.53
CA LEU A 639 -1.59 -2.44 -29.15
C LEU A 639 -2.87 -2.70 -28.31
N ASP A 640 -4.03 -2.79 -28.95
CA ASP A 640 -5.35 -3.03 -28.31
C ASP A 640 -5.70 -2.07 -27.16
N GLU A 641 -5.19 -0.85 -27.20
CA GLU A 641 -5.42 0.12 -26.12
C GLU A 641 -6.62 1.03 -26.41
N GLU A 642 -7.52 0.67 -27.33
CA GLU A 642 -8.74 1.46 -27.60
C GLU A 642 -9.77 1.31 -26.47
N LYS A 643 -9.82 0.13 -25.84
CA LYS A 643 -10.73 -0.21 -24.74
C LYS A 643 -10.39 0.61 -23.50
N GLU A 644 -11.41 1.22 -22.89
CA GLU A 644 -11.23 2.09 -21.72
C GLU A 644 -10.57 1.36 -20.54
N ASP A 645 -10.94 0.10 -20.31
CA ASP A 645 -10.35 -0.70 -19.26
C ASP A 645 -8.87 -1.00 -19.53
N ALA A 646 -8.49 -1.33 -20.77
CA ALA A 646 -7.09 -1.56 -21.12
C ALA A 646 -6.21 -0.32 -20.84
N LYS A 647 -6.71 0.88 -21.15
CA LYS A 647 -6.04 2.15 -20.81
C LYS A 647 -5.82 2.31 -19.31
N LYS A 648 -6.84 1.98 -18.50
CA LYS A 648 -6.81 2.11 -17.03
C LYS A 648 -5.81 1.16 -16.36
N TYR A 649 -5.60 -0.03 -16.92
CA TYR A 649 -4.72 -1.04 -16.30
C TYR A 649 -3.30 -1.05 -16.87
N TYR A 650 -3.12 -0.75 -18.16
CA TYR A 650 -1.83 -0.96 -18.84
C TYR A 650 -1.05 0.31 -19.15
N PHE A 651 -1.70 1.47 -19.29
CA PHE A 651 -1.05 2.75 -19.57
C PHE A 651 0.02 2.63 -20.67
N ILE A 652 -0.33 2.05 -21.82
CA ILE A 652 0.53 1.87 -22.99
C ILE A 652 0.85 3.24 -23.58
N VAL A 653 -0.16 4.09 -23.76
CA VAL A 653 -0.04 5.48 -24.21
C VAL A 653 -0.41 6.46 -23.11
N ILE A 654 0.47 7.41 -22.83
CA ILE A 654 0.18 8.59 -22.01
C ILE A 654 -0.04 9.78 -22.93
N ASN A 655 -1.29 10.26 -22.96
CA ASN A 655 -1.65 11.50 -23.65
C ASN A 655 -1.28 12.68 -22.75
N GLY A 656 -0.20 13.39 -23.08
CA GLY A 656 0.24 14.60 -22.36
C GLY A 656 1.50 14.40 -21.51
N ALA A 657 2.02 15.53 -21.02
CA ALA A 657 3.28 15.63 -20.32
C ALA A 657 3.33 14.81 -19.01
N VAL A 658 4.32 13.91 -18.89
CA VAL A 658 4.65 13.23 -17.63
C VAL A 658 5.56 14.14 -16.82
N THR A 659 5.06 14.72 -15.72
CA THR A 659 5.71 15.88 -15.10
C THR A 659 6.71 15.56 -13.99
N SER A 660 6.89 14.29 -13.61
CA SER A 660 7.80 13.89 -12.53
C SER A 660 8.49 12.55 -12.73
N GLU A 661 9.74 12.43 -12.24
CA GLU A 661 10.52 11.18 -12.27
C GLU A 661 9.78 10.01 -11.61
N ALA A 662 9.06 10.27 -10.51
CA ALA A 662 8.33 9.24 -9.78
C ALA A 662 7.21 8.65 -10.64
N GLN A 663 6.48 9.49 -11.38
CA GLN A 663 5.43 9.06 -12.30
C GLN A 663 6.02 8.23 -13.44
N LEU A 664 7.07 8.73 -14.12
CA LEU A 664 7.68 8.01 -15.23
C LEU A 664 8.28 6.67 -14.79
N ARG A 665 8.95 6.65 -13.63
CA ARG A 665 9.50 5.43 -13.03
C ARG A 665 8.42 4.39 -12.75
N ASN A 666 7.28 4.80 -12.19
CA ASN A 666 6.17 3.88 -11.91
C ASN A 666 5.58 3.33 -13.23
N LEU A 667 5.46 4.16 -14.27
CA LEU A 667 5.00 3.73 -15.59
C LEU A 667 5.93 2.70 -16.23
N LEU A 668 7.26 2.91 -16.14
CA LEU A 668 8.28 1.98 -16.67
C LEU A 668 8.34 0.65 -15.92
N ALA A 669 7.95 0.63 -14.65
CA ALA A 669 7.93 -0.57 -13.81
C ALA A 669 6.58 -1.33 -13.84
N LEU A 670 5.56 -0.82 -14.53
CA LEU A 670 4.19 -1.31 -14.39
C LEU A 670 3.94 -2.69 -15.03
N ASN A 671 4.49 -2.92 -16.21
CA ASN A 671 4.29 -4.14 -17.01
C ASN A 671 5.40 -4.24 -18.06
N ARG A 672 5.28 -5.16 -19.02
CA ARG A 672 6.28 -5.42 -20.08
C ARG A 672 5.78 -5.02 -21.48
N LEU A 673 4.82 -4.10 -21.56
CA LEU A 673 4.33 -3.54 -22.82
C LEU A 673 5.10 -2.24 -23.16
N PRO A 674 5.15 -1.79 -24.43
CA PRO A 674 5.77 -0.52 -24.79
C PRO A 674 5.16 0.65 -24.03
N LEU A 675 5.96 1.67 -23.69
CA LEU A 675 5.49 2.95 -23.14
C LEU A 675 5.64 4.04 -24.20
N ILE A 676 4.51 4.60 -24.62
CA ILE A 676 4.44 5.70 -25.57
C ILE A 676 4.07 6.97 -24.80
N LEU A 677 4.97 7.94 -24.81
CA LEU A 677 4.77 9.26 -24.22
C LEU A 677 4.44 10.25 -25.32
N ASP A 678 3.15 10.59 -25.48
CA ASP A 678 2.72 11.57 -26.47
C ASP A 678 2.69 12.98 -25.87
N GLU A 679 2.93 13.99 -26.70
CA GLU A 679 2.87 15.41 -26.32
C GLU A 679 3.77 15.80 -25.11
N GLN A 680 5.01 15.30 -25.07
CA GLN A 680 5.95 15.70 -24.02
C GLN A 680 6.47 17.12 -24.25
N ASP A 681 6.31 17.98 -23.25
CA ASP A 681 6.83 19.35 -23.29
C ASP A 681 8.26 19.46 -22.74
N LYS A 682 8.85 20.64 -22.88
CA LYS A 682 10.20 20.94 -22.40
C LYS A 682 10.34 20.63 -20.91
N LYS A 683 9.42 21.12 -20.07
CA LYS A 683 9.50 21.01 -18.61
C LYS A 683 9.44 19.56 -18.15
N ALA A 684 8.57 18.76 -18.78
CA ALA A 684 8.44 17.33 -18.54
C ALA A 684 9.71 16.57 -18.92
N LEU A 685 10.29 16.88 -20.08
CA LEU A 685 11.55 16.26 -20.49
C LEU A 685 12.69 16.61 -19.51
N SER A 686 12.85 17.89 -19.13
CA SER A 686 13.87 18.31 -18.16
C SER A 686 13.67 17.67 -16.79
N ALA A 687 12.42 17.51 -16.34
CA ALA A 687 12.10 16.92 -15.04
C ALA A 687 12.38 15.42 -14.96
N ASN A 688 12.55 14.73 -16.09
CA ASN A 688 12.69 13.27 -16.16
C ASN A 688 14.05 12.79 -16.65
N VAL A 689 15.01 13.69 -16.84
CA VAL A 689 16.33 13.41 -17.43
C VAL A 689 17.00 12.17 -16.83
N GLY A 690 17.05 12.07 -15.49
CA GLY A 690 17.67 10.93 -14.82
C GLY A 690 17.04 9.59 -15.20
N ILE A 691 15.70 9.56 -15.36
CA ILE A 691 14.96 8.36 -15.76
C ILE A 691 15.23 8.03 -17.23
N PHE A 692 15.16 9.01 -18.14
CA PHE A 692 15.49 8.82 -19.56
C PHE A 692 16.90 8.23 -19.75
N LEU A 693 17.88 8.64 -18.94
CA LEU A 693 19.23 8.08 -18.98
C LEU A 693 19.30 6.63 -18.47
N SER A 694 18.55 6.30 -17.43
CA SER A 694 18.55 4.95 -16.83
C SER A 694 17.71 3.93 -17.61
N ALA A 695 16.73 4.38 -18.41
CA ALA A 695 15.72 3.53 -19.05
C ALA A 695 16.21 2.72 -20.28
N VAL A 696 17.51 2.72 -20.59
CA VAL A 696 18.01 2.20 -21.88
C VAL A 696 18.87 0.94 -21.72
N VAL A 697 19.43 0.69 -20.52
CA VAL A 697 20.39 -0.41 -20.30
C VAL A 697 19.81 -1.48 -19.37
N GLY A 698 19.61 -2.68 -19.91
CA GLY A 698 19.24 -3.89 -19.16
C GLY A 698 17.90 -3.81 -18.40
N MET A 699 17.67 -4.79 -17.52
CA MET A 699 16.62 -4.71 -16.48
C MET A 699 17.20 -4.07 -15.21
N GLY A 700 17.89 -2.93 -15.36
CA GLY A 700 18.53 -2.25 -14.24
C GLY A 700 17.52 -1.69 -13.24
N THR A 701 17.91 -1.60 -11.97
CA THR A 701 17.17 -0.83 -10.97
C THR A 701 17.24 0.65 -11.33
N ILE A 702 16.11 1.22 -11.76
CA ILE A 702 15.94 2.64 -12.11
C ILE A 702 16.20 3.53 -10.89
N ARG A 703 15.69 3.14 -9.71
CA ARG A 703 15.93 3.85 -8.44
C ARG A 703 15.63 2.95 -7.24
N VAL A 704 16.22 3.33 -6.11
CA VAL A 704 16.10 2.68 -4.80
C VAL A 704 15.55 3.74 -3.83
N GLN A 705 14.32 3.59 -3.32
CA GLN A 705 13.69 4.57 -2.41
C GLN A 705 13.56 4.01 -0.99
N ALA A 706 14.04 4.75 0.03
CA ALA A 706 13.99 4.34 1.44
C ALA A 706 12.60 3.85 1.88
N ALA A 707 12.57 2.76 2.66
CA ALA A 707 11.33 2.23 3.21
C ALA A 707 10.67 3.25 4.15
N ARG A 708 9.33 3.35 4.13
CA ARG A 708 8.54 4.23 5.03
C ARG A 708 8.68 3.85 6.52
N TYR A 709 9.24 2.69 6.84
CA TYR A 709 9.55 2.23 8.20
C TYR A 709 10.90 1.47 8.21
N GLY A 710 11.88 1.95 8.99
CA GLY A 710 13.03 1.21 9.58
C GLY A 710 13.99 0.42 8.68
N GLN A 711 15.28 0.82 8.68
CA GLN A 711 16.51 0.08 8.30
C GLN A 711 16.42 -1.10 7.29
N GLY A 712 15.78 -0.92 6.14
CA GLY A 712 15.84 -1.84 5.00
C GLY A 712 16.20 -1.13 3.70
N ILE A 713 16.93 -1.81 2.80
CA ILE A 713 17.12 -1.36 1.41
C ILE A 713 15.76 -1.43 0.69
N ALA A 714 15.05 -0.30 0.76
CA ALA A 714 14.40 0.40 -0.33
C ALA A 714 13.76 -0.36 -1.51
N VAL A 715 12.49 -0.02 -1.79
CA VAL A 715 11.73 -0.45 -2.98
C VAL A 715 12.56 -0.23 -4.24
N ARG A 716 12.80 -1.31 -4.99
CA ARG A 716 13.57 -1.32 -6.24
C ARG A 716 12.61 -1.17 -7.41
N PHE A 717 12.81 -0.15 -8.24
CA PHE A 717 12.03 0.02 -9.47
C PHE A 717 12.82 -0.55 -10.65
N LEU A 718 12.23 -1.50 -11.39
CA LEU A 718 12.86 -2.12 -12.55
C LEU A 718 12.35 -1.50 -13.84
N ASN A 719 13.23 -1.43 -14.83
CA ASN A 719 12.84 -1.03 -16.17
C ASN A 719 12.32 -2.24 -16.96
N LEU A 720 11.00 -2.32 -17.11
CA LEU A 720 10.34 -3.43 -17.78
C LEU A 720 9.80 -3.07 -19.18
N ARG A 721 9.83 -1.79 -19.56
CA ARG A 721 9.17 -1.29 -20.79
C ARG A 721 10.15 -0.60 -21.72
N GLY A 722 9.93 -0.71 -23.02
CA GLY A 722 10.67 0.06 -24.02
C GLY A 722 9.95 1.38 -24.28
N MET A 723 10.67 2.49 -24.38
CA MET A 723 10.05 3.82 -24.49
C MET A 723 10.10 4.43 -25.90
N VAL A 724 9.00 5.07 -26.29
CA VAL A 724 8.86 5.94 -27.47
C VAL A 724 8.29 7.27 -27.02
N ALA A 725 8.93 8.38 -27.37
CA ALA A 725 8.51 9.72 -26.98
C ALA A 725 8.19 10.58 -28.20
N TYR A 726 7.12 11.36 -28.12
CA TYR A 726 6.72 12.36 -29.11
C TYR A 726 6.71 13.74 -28.45
N THR A 727 7.35 14.71 -29.10
CA THR A 727 7.58 16.04 -28.54
C THR A 727 7.76 17.10 -29.61
N ASN A 728 7.60 18.35 -29.20
CA ASN A 728 7.93 19.54 -29.98
C ASN A 728 9.29 20.16 -29.61
N VAL A 729 10.08 19.47 -28.77
CA VAL A 729 11.39 19.93 -28.32
C VAL A 729 12.48 19.27 -29.16
N PRO A 730 13.33 20.03 -29.87
CA PRO A 730 14.46 19.47 -30.60
C PRO A 730 15.39 18.68 -29.67
N PHE A 731 15.92 17.54 -30.14
CA PHE A 731 16.76 16.69 -29.28
C PHE A 731 18.01 17.44 -28.79
N VAL A 732 18.63 18.27 -29.63
CA VAL A 732 19.76 19.13 -29.24
C VAL A 732 19.39 20.06 -28.07
N LYS A 733 18.16 20.58 -28.03
CA LYS A 733 17.69 21.45 -26.94
C LYS A 733 17.50 20.65 -25.65
N PHE A 734 16.98 19.43 -25.74
CA PHE A 734 16.92 18.50 -24.63
C PHE A 734 18.34 18.15 -24.12
N LEU A 735 19.25 17.75 -25.01
CA LEU A 735 20.64 17.42 -24.68
C LEU A 735 21.34 18.56 -23.92
N LYS A 736 21.20 19.81 -24.38
CA LYS A 736 21.78 20.98 -23.70
C LYS A 736 21.39 21.11 -22.23
N GLU A 737 20.18 20.66 -21.86
CA GLU A 737 19.75 20.67 -20.45
C GLU A 737 20.35 19.49 -19.67
N VAL A 738 20.55 18.35 -20.32
CA VAL A 738 21.18 17.14 -19.74
C VAL A 738 22.72 17.28 -19.60
N MET A 739 23.36 18.10 -20.44
CA MET A 739 24.82 18.27 -20.49
C MET A 739 25.45 18.80 -19.19
N ASN A 740 24.66 19.33 -18.26
CA ASN A 740 25.14 19.67 -16.91
C ASN A 740 25.36 18.42 -16.02
N GLU A 741 24.85 17.25 -16.40
CA GLU A 741 24.79 16.04 -15.55
C GLU A 741 25.68 14.87 -16.06
N ALA A 742 25.97 14.76 -17.36
CA ALA A 742 26.78 13.68 -17.95
C ALA A 742 27.43 14.04 -19.30
N SER A 743 28.33 13.19 -19.83
CA SER A 743 29.02 13.43 -21.11
C SER A 743 28.15 13.16 -22.34
N ASP A 744 28.25 14.04 -23.35
CA ASP A 744 27.43 14.10 -24.58
C ASP A 744 27.28 12.76 -25.28
N TYR A 745 28.38 12.02 -25.46
CA TYR A 745 28.40 10.76 -26.21
C TYR A 745 27.65 9.62 -25.52
N ALA A 746 27.68 9.57 -24.17
CA ALA A 746 27.04 8.50 -23.42
C ALA A 746 25.51 8.58 -23.47
N ILE A 747 24.98 9.79 -23.69
CA ILE A 747 23.56 10.10 -23.79
C ILE A 747 23.07 9.87 -25.21
N ILE A 748 23.73 10.43 -26.22
CA ILE A 748 23.29 10.38 -27.63
C ILE A 748 23.11 8.94 -28.13
N ARG A 749 24.01 8.02 -27.74
CA ARG A 749 23.93 6.59 -28.11
C ARG A 749 22.71 5.83 -27.54
N ARG A 750 21.95 6.46 -26.64
CA ARG A 750 20.76 5.88 -25.99
C ARG A 750 19.46 6.28 -26.68
N PHE A 751 19.52 7.16 -27.67
CA PHE A 751 18.36 7.68 -28.39
C PHE A 751 18.48 7.40 -29.88
N ILE A 752 17.33 7.24 -30.54
CA ILE A 752 17.16 7.39 -31.98
C ILE A 752 16.35 8.67 -32.16
N GLU A 753 16.96 9.72 -32.70
CA GLU A 753 16.27 10.95 -33.02
C GLU A 753 15.59 10.79 -34.38
N ILE A 754 14.30 11.13 -34.42
CA ILE A 754 13.50 11.16 -35.64
C ILE A 754 12.94 12.58 -35.76
N SER A 755 13.47 13.31 -36.73
CA SER A 755 12.97 14.64 -37.07
C SER A 755 11.92 14.50 -38.17
N TRP A 756 10.68 14.84 -37.83
CA TRP A 756 9.59 14.86 -38.78
C TRP A 756 9.65 16.12 -39.64
N ASP A 757 9.45 15.96 -40.94
CA ASP A 757 9.39 17.07 -41.87
C ASP A 757 8.11 17.86 -41.65
N HIS A 758 8.17 19.18 -41.84
CA HIS A 758 7.05 20.10 -41.67
C HIS A 758 6.04 19.99 -42.84
N GLU A 759 5.54 18.79 -43.06
CA GLU A 759 4.54 18.47 -44.05
C GLU A 759 3.37 17.71 -43.40
N PRO A 760 2.13 18.21 -43.53
CA PRO A 760 0.99 17.60 -42.87
C PRO A 760 0.55 16.30 -43.55
N ILE A 761 -0.03 15.40 -42.76
CA ILE A 761 -0.74 14.22 -43.27
C ILE A 761 -1.94 14.64 -44.15
N ASN A 762 -2.19 13.88 -45.22
CA ASN A 762 -3.35 14.08 -46.08
C ASN A 762 -4.66 13.92 -45.29
N ARG A 763 -5.53 14.95 -45.35
CA ARG A 763 -6.80 14.99 -44.60
C ARG A 763 -7.78 13.87 -44.98
N GLU A 764 -7.69 13.30 -46.17
CA GLU A 764 -8.52 12.15 -46.58
C GLU A 764 -8.25 10.90 -45.73
N GLY A 765 -7.08 10.80 -45.08
CA GLY A 765 -6.78 9.72 -44.14
C GLY A 765 -7.71 9.70 -42.92
N PHE A 766 -8.17 10.87 -42.46
CA PHE A 766 -9.10 10.97 -41.32
C PHE A 766 -10.55 10.61 -41.67
N LYS A 767 -10.90 10.58 -42.96
CA LYS A 767 -12.20 10.09 -43.43
C LYS A 767 -12.22 8.57 -43.61
N ASN A 768 -11.04 7.96 -43.78
CA ASN A 768 -10.85 6.54 -44.02
C ASN A 768 -10.01 5.94 -42.88
N LEU A 769 -10.56 5.97 -41.66
CA LEU A 769 -9.88 5.44 -40.48
C LEU A 769 -9.70 3.93 -40.59
N LEU A 770 -8.51 3.47 -40.21
CA LEU A 770 -8.16 2.06 -40.15
C LEU A 770 -8.94 1.34 -39.03
N VAL A 771 -9.31 0.09 -39.31
CA VAL A 771 -9.64 -0.88 -38.27
C VAL A 771 -8.52 -1.91 -38.25
N LEU A 772 -7.63 -1.81 -37.27
CA LEU A 772 -6.52 -2.74 -37.08
C LEU A 772 -6.88 -3.80 -36.04
N LYS A 773 -6.32 -5.00 -36.22
CA LYS A 773 -6.30 -6.02 -35.19
C LYS A 773 -4.99 -5.93 -34.39
N PRO A 774 -4.97 -6.32 -33.11
CA PRO A 774 -3.76 -6.23 -32.31
C PRO A 774 -2.65 -7.17 -32.76
N ILE A 775 -1.39 -6.83 -32.44
CA ILE A 775 -0.21 -7.55 -32.95
C ILE A 775 0.40 -8.56 -31.95
N TYR A 776 -0.19 -8.73 -30.77
CA TYR A 776 0.37 -9.51 -29.67
C TYR A 776 0.62 -10.98 -30.01
N GLY A 777 -0.35 -11.66 -30.65
CA GLY A 777 -0.20 -13.06 -31.02
C GLY A 777 0.92 -13.27 -32.05
N PHE A 778 1.02 -12.39 -33.04
CA PHE A 778 2.08 -12.47 -34.05
C PHE A 778 3.47 -12.19 -33.45
N ALA A 779 3.58 -11.18 -32.57
CA ALA A 779 4.83 -10.91 -31.85
C ALA A 779 5.28 -12.12 -31.01
N THR A 780 4.34 -12.77 -30.34
CA THR A 780 4.57 -13.97 -29.52
C THR A 780 5.04 -15.14 -30.38
N ARG A 781 4.41 -15.37 -31.55
CA ARG A 781 4.83 -16.41 -32.50
C ARG A 781 6.26 -16.18 -32.99
N LEU A 782 6.59 -14.96 -33.41
CA LEU A 782 7.94 -14.63 -33.86
C LEU A 782 8.97 -14.82 -32.74
N TRP A 783 8.65 -14.43 -31.51
CA TRP A 783 9.51 -14.69 -30.36
C TRP A 783 9.76 -16.18 -30.19
N GLN A 784 8.71 -17.00 -30.08
CA GLN A 784 8.84 -18.44 -29.83
C GLN A 784 9.65 -19.16 -30.91
N LYS A 785 9.51 -18.75 -32.18
CA LYS A 785 10.16 -19.40 -33.31
C LYS A 785 11.59 -18.90 -33.58
N TYR A 786 11.87 -17.62 -33.38
CA TYR A 786 13.14 -16.98 -33.76
C TYR A 786 13.96 -16.45 -32.57
N ARG A 787 13.58 -16.80 -31.33
CA ARG A 787 14.21 -16.37 -30.08
C ARG A 787 15.74 -16.37 -30.13
N ASP A 788 16.35 -17.46 -30.59
CA ASP A 788 17.80 -17.64 -30.53
C ASP A 788 18.57 -16.63 -31.39
N GLU A 789 17.94 -16.10 -32.44
CA GLU A 789 18.47 -15.00 -33.23
C GLU A 789 18.15 -13.64 -32.58
N LEU A 790 16.92 -13.44 -32.10
CA LEU A 790 16.47 -12.18 -31.52
C LEU A 790 17.23 -11.80 -30.24
N VAL A 791 17.57 -12.77 -29.39
CA VAL A 791 18.30 -12.54 -28.13
C VAL A 791 19.73 -12.03 -28.36
N LYS A 792 20.34 -12.36 -29.50
CA LYS A 792 21.73 -11.99 -29.83
C LYS A 792 21.90 -10.55 -30.29
N THR A 793 20.79 -9.84 -30.50
CA THR A 793 20.80 -8.44 -30.95
C THR A 793 21.50 -7.55 -29.93
N ALA A 794 22.29 -6.59 -30.39
CA ALA A 794 23.00 -5.64 -29.53
C ALA A 794 22.11 -4.45 -29.12
N ASP A 795 21.22 -4.03 -30.02
CA ASP A 795 20.42 -2.82 -29.85
C ASP A 795 19.07 -2.88 -30.59
N LEU A 796 18.22 -1.86 -30.36
CA LEU A 796 16.88 -1.80 -30.96
C LEU A 796 16.88 -1.82 -32.49
N LEU A 797 17.85 -1.19 -33.17
CA LEU A 797 17.88 -1.17 -34.63
C LEU A 797 18.21 -2.56 -35.19
N GLU A 798 19.14 -3.28 -34.56
CA GLU A 798 19.40 -4.68 -34.90
C GLU A 798 18.20 -5.58 -34.60
N LEU A 799 17.47 -5.34 -33.51
CA LEU A 799 16.25 -6.09 -33.22
C LEU A 799 15.17 -5.88 -34.30
N ILE A 800 14.95 -4.64 -34.75
CA ILE A 800 14.01 -4.34 -35.84
C ILE A 800 14.45 -5.03 -37.14
N GLU A 801 15.75 -4.99 -37.47
CA GLU A 801 16.32 -5.68 -38.62
C GLU A 801 16.05 -7.19 -38.58
N LYS A 802 16.36 -7.85 -37.45
CA LYS A 802 16.14 -9.29 -37.28
C LYS A 802 14.66 -9.64 -37.31
N LEU A 803 13.79 -8.80 -36.77
CA LEU A 803 12.34 -9.00 -36.87
C LEU A 803 11.85 -8.89 -38.31
N ALA A 804 12.28 -7.88 -39.06
CA ALA A 804 11.94 -7.76 -40.48
C ALA A 804 12.41 -8.99 -41.29
N MET A 805 13.63 -9.47 -41.03
CA MET A 805 14.12 -10.71 -41.64
C MET A 805 13.30 -11.94 -41.25
N ALA A 806 12.92 -12.07 -39.96
CA ALA A 806 12.07 -13.16 -39.48
C ALA A 806 10.68 -13.14 -40.14
N ILE A 807 10.07 -11.97 -40.28
CA ILE A 807 8.81 -11.77 -41.00
C ILE A 807 8.96 -12.22 -42.45
N GLY A 808 10.00 -11.77 -43.17
CA GLY A 808 10.25 -12.17 -44.55
C GLY A 808 10.45 -13.68 -44.73
N ARG A 809 11.06 -14.36 -43.74
CA ARG A 809 11.19 -15.83 -43.74
C ARG A 809 9.86 -16.56 -43.52
N GLU A 810 8.93 -15.99 -42.74
CA GLU A 810 7.60 -16.61 -42.54
C GLU A 810 6.71 -16.53 -43.78
N TYR A 811 6.91 -15.51 -44.61
CA TYR A 811 6.08 -15.21 -45.78
C TYR A 811 6.92 -15.17 -47.06
N LEU A 812 7.81 -16.16 -47.23
CA LEU A 812 8.66 -16.29 -48.41
C LEU A 812 7.83 -16.31 -49.69
N GLY A 813 8.15 -15.42 -50.62
CA GLY A 813 7.48 -15.31 -51.92
C GLY A 813 6.27 -14.36 -51.96
N ASP A 814 5.83 -13.82 -50.82
CA ASP A 814 4.81 -12.77 -50.81
C ASP A 814 5.42 -11.41 -51.20
N ALA A 815 5.00 -10.87 -52.34
CA ALA A 815 5.54 -9.62 -52.89
C ALA A 815 5.29 -8.41 -51.97
N LYS A 816 4.13 -8.34 -51.32
CA LYS A 816 3.81 -7.22 -50.41
C LYS A 816 4.63 -7.30 -49.14
N VAL A 817 4.79 -8.51 -48.58
CA VAL A 817 5.64 -8.69 -47.39
C VAL A 817 7.09 -8.37 -47.73
N ASN A 818 7.59 -8.80 -48.89
CA ASN A 818 8.94 -8.47 -49.34
C ASN A 818 9.17 -6.96 -49.46
N GLU A 819 8.21 -6.21 -50.02
CA GLU A 819 8.26 -4.74 -50.08
C GLU A 819 8.41 -4.15 -48.68
N VAL A 820 7.55 -4.55 -47.74
CA VAL A 820 7.56 -4.07 -46.35
C VAL A 820 8.88 -4.37 -45.65
N VAL A 821 9.43 -5.57 -45.87
CA VAL A 821 10.73 -5.97 -45.32
C VAL A 821 11.84 -5.10 -45.89
N GLN A 822 11.93 -4.93 -47.21
CA GLN A 822 12.96 -4.09 -47.83
C GLN A 822 12.83 -2.62 -47.42
N TYR A 823 11.62 -2.10 -47.33
CA TYR A 823 11.35 -0.74 -46.86
C TYR A 823 11.84 -0.55 -45.41
N THR A 824 11.54 -1.52 -44.53
CA THR A 824 12.03 -1.51 -43.14
C THR A 824 13.55 -1.56 -43.06
N LEU A 825 14.20 -2.46 -43.81
CA LEU A 825 15.65 -2.61 -43.83
C LEU A 825 16.35 -1.35 -44.37
N GLY A 826 15.77 -0.71 -45.39
CA GLY A 826 16.26 0.56 -45.92
C GLY A 826 16.27 1.68 -44.88
N ILE A 827 15.20 1.81 -44.10
CA ILE A 827 15.11 2.81 -43.03
C ILE A 827 16.11 2.52 -41.90
N VAL A 828 16.23 1.25 -41.48
CA VAL A 828 17.19 0.86 -40.44
C VAL A 828 18.63 1.14 -40.88
N LYS A 829 18.96 0.88 -42.15
CA LYS A 829 20.28 1.18 -42.71
C LYS A 829 20.59 2.68 -42.65
N GLU A 830 19.64 3.53 -43.08
CA GLU A 830 19.77 4.98 -43.02
C GLU A 830 20.00 5.47 -41.58
N LEU A 831 19.19 5.00 -40.62
CA LEU A 831 19.35 5.37 -39.21
C LEU A 831 20.67 4.88 -38.60
N ARG A 832 21.18 3.72 -39.02
CA ARG A 832 22.51 3.24 -38.61
C ARG A 832 23.62 4.12 -39.15
N GLU A 833 23.53 4.53 -40.40
CA GLU A 833 24.49 5.44 -41.03
C GLU A 833 24.46 6.81 -40.33
N ALA A 834 23.28 7.35 -40.05
CA ALA A 834 23.10 8.57 -39.25
C ALA A 834 23.74 8.43 -37.86
N LYS A 835 23.49 7.33 -37.14
CA LYS A 835 24.10 7.07 -35.82
C LYS A 835 25.61 6.91 -35.88
N LYS A 836 26.15 6.32 -36.96
CA LYS A 836 27.59 6.22 -37.18
C LYS A 836 28.19 7.61 -37.44
N ASN A 837 27.50 8.47 -38.19
CA ASN A 837 27.92 9.84 -38.47
C ASN A 837 27.85 10.72 -37.22
N GLU A 838 26.80 10.62 -36.40
CA GLU A 838 26.72 11.27 -35.07
C GLU A 838 27.91 10.88 -34.19
N LYS A 839 28.31 9.59 -34.20
CA LYS A 839 29.50 9.11 -33.48
C LYS A 839 30.81 9.69 -34.03
N LEU A 840 30.88 9.98 -35.33
CA LEU A 840 32.04 10.58 -35.98
C LEU A 840 32.08 12.10 -35.82
N ALA A 841 30.93 12.77 -35.66
CA ALA A 841 30.76 14.21 -35.48
C ALA A 841 30.98 14.72 -34.04
N LEU A 842 31.38 13.83 -33.11
CA LEU A 842 31.67 14.14 -31.71
C LEU A 842 33.16 13.95 -31.39
N THR A 843 34.05 14.49 -32.24
CA THR A 843 35.49 14.50 -31.94
C THR A 843 35.81 15.55 -30.88
N ASP A 844 36.96 15.42 -30.18
CA ASP A 844 37.46 16.50 -29.30
C ASP A 844 37.55 17.85 -30.03
N ALA A 845 37.74 17.83 -31.36
CA ALA A 845 37.76 19.02 -32.20
C ALA A 845 36.37 19.66 -32.35
N ASP A 846 35.31 18.86 -32.50
CA ASP A 846 33.93 19.36 -32.55
C ASP A 846 33.52 20.07 -31.25
N ALA A 847 33.82 19.43 -30.12
CA ALA A 847 33.55 20.00 -28.80
C ALA A 847 34.33 21.29 -28.55
N LEU A 848 35.56 21.39 -29.06
CA LEU A 848 36.38 22.60 -29.00
C LEU A 848 35.76 23.73 -29.82
N VAL A 849 35.35 23.45 -31.05
CA VAL A 849 34.75 24.44 -31.96
C VAL A 849 33.42 24.94 -31.39
N ASP A 850 32.51 24.07 -30.94
CA ASP A 850 31.23 24.51 -30.35
C ASP A 850 31.44 25.37 -29.10
N SER A 851 32.36 24.96 -28.21
CA SER A 851 32.69 25.72 -27.00
C SER A 851 33.31 27.08 -27.32
N ALA A 852 34.14 27.15 -28.36
CA ALA A 852 34.71 28.39 -28.87
C ALA A 852 33.65 29.34 -29.44
N TYR A 853 32.75 28.85 -30.29
CA TYR A 853 31.68 29.66 -30.86
C TYR A 853 30.75 30.20 -29.77
N ARG A 854 30.40 29.37 -28.78
CA ARG A 854 29.61 29.79 -27.62
C ARG A 854 30.33 30.87 -26.80
N PHE A 855 31.60 30.63 -26.46
CA PHE A 855 32.42 31.60 -25.72
C PHE A 855 32.47 32.96 -26.44
N VAL A 856 32.76 32.97 -27.74
CA VAL A 856 32.83 34.21 -28.53
C VAL A 856 31.45 34.87 -28.65
N ALA A 857 30.37 34.11 -28.83
CA ALA A 857 29.03 34.66 -28.90
C ALA A 857 28.58 35.32 -27.58
N GLU A 858 28.91 34.71 -26.44
CA GLU A 858 28.64 35.26 -25.11
C GLU A 858 29.44 36.55 -24.86
N GLU A 859 30.70 36.54 -25.27
CA GLU A 859 31.63 37.65 -25.11
C GLU A 859 31.27 38.86 -26.00
N LEU A 860 30.96 38.60 -27.27
CA LEU A 860 30.60 39.62 -28.25
C LEU A 860 29.10 39.97 -28.24
N LYS A 861 28.30 39.28 -27.42
CA LYS A 861 26.83 39.39 -27.34
C LYS A 861 26.10 39.26 -28.69
N THR A 862 26.76 38.66 -29.66
CA THR A 862 26.30 38.50 -31.05
C THR A 862 26.87 37.20 -31.61
N PRO A 863 26.12 36.44 -32.43
CA PRO A 863 26.66 35.23 -33.03
C PRO A 863 27.87 35.56 -33.90
N PRO A 864 29.03 34.89 -33.75
CA PRO A 864 30.18 35.14 -34.60
C PRO A 864 29.89 34.69 -36.03
N ALA A 865 30.30 35.50 -37.01
CA ALA A 865 29.94 35.33 -38.41
C ALA A 865 30.80 34.31 -39.19
N SER A 866 32.01 33.96 -38.71
CA SER A 866 32.96 33.08 -39.40
C SER A 866 33.93 32.38 -38.43
N ALA A 867 34.55 31.27 -38.86
CA ALA A 867 35.53 30.54 -38.04
C ALA A 867 36.83 31.35 -37.87
N VAL A 868 37.20 32.12 -38.90
CA VAL A 868 38.26 33.13 -38.84
C VAL A 868 38.06 34.10 -37.65
N LYS A 869 36.86 34.67 -37.52
CA LYS A 869 36.55 35.63 -36.45
C LYS A 869 36.61 35.00 -35.07
N VAL A 870 36.15 33.75 -34.94
CA VAL A 870 36.21 32.98 -33.69
C VAL A 870 37.65 32.70 -33.29
N LEU A 871 38.46 32.17 -34.21
CA LEU A 871 39.85 31.84 -33.95
C LEU A 871 40.69 33.10 -33.64
N ARG A 872 40.47 34.18 -34.40
CA ARG A 872 41.05 35.51 -34.13
C ARG A 872 40.75 35.95 -32.70
N TYR A 873 39.49 35.96 -32.29
CA TYR A 873 39.09 36.44 -30.97
C TYR A 873 39.75 35.63 -29.83
N ILE A 874 39.83 34.30 -29.98
CA ILE A 874 40.48 33.42 -29.02
C ILE A 874 41.97 33.75 -28.88
N LEU A 875 42.66 33.98 -30.00
CA LEU A 875 44.09 34.30 -30.01
C LEU A 875 44.39 35.73 -29.55
N GLU A 876 43.50 36.69 -29.78
CA GLU A 876 43.59 38.05 -29.24
C GLU A 876 43.34 38.10 -27.72
N ASN A 877 42.53 37.17 -27.19
CA ASN A 877 42.10 37.15 -25.80
C ASN A 877 42.48 35.84 -25.06
N PRO A 878 43.77 35.45 -25.04
CA PRO A 878 44.17 34.11 -24.64
C PRO A 878 43.80 33.78 -23.19
N GLN A 879 43.94 34.73 -22.27
CA GLN A 879 43.59 34.51 -20.85
C GLN A 879 42.08 34.29 -20.63
N ARG A 880 41.22 35.01 -21.37
CA ARG A 880 39.76 34.90 -21.25
C ARG A 880 39.27 33.60 -21.88
N ALA A 881 39.82 33.24 -23.03
CA ALA A 881 39.56 31.96 -23.67
C ALA A 881 40.14 30.76 -22.89
N GLY A 882 41.04 31.01 -21.92
CA GLY A 882 41.68 29.94 -21.16
C GLY A 882 42.71 29.17 -21.99
N ILE A 883 43.48 29.90 -22.80
CA ILE A 883 44.62 29.37 -23.56
C ILE A 883 45.92 30.11 -23.22
N LYS A 884 47.05 29.51 -23.58
CA LYS A 884 48.37 30.14 -23.56
C LYS A 884 49.21 29.61 -24.72
N LEU A 885 49.75 30.51 -25.53
CA LEU A 885 50.76 30.12 -26.53
C LEU A 885 52.11 29.87 -25.85
N THR A 886 52.81 28.85 -26.29
CA THR A 886 54.08 28.41 -25.70
C THR A 886 55.01 27.83 -26.75
N LYS A 887 56.28 27.74 -26.38
CA LYS A 887 57.32 27.03 -27.12
C LYS A 887 57.42 25.58 -26.61
N PRO A 888 57.64 24.58 -27.50
CA PRO A 888 57.95 23.21 -27.11
C PRO A 888 59.32 23.12 -26.42
N ARG A 889 59.50 22.10 -25.58
CA ARG A 889 60.77 21.93 -24.83
C ARG A 889 61.92 21.41 -25.71
N ASN A 890 61.60 20.71 -26.79
CA ASN A 890 62.57 20.08 -27.70
C ASN A 890 62.78 20.95 -28.95
N SER A 891 64.05 21.23 -29.30
CA SER A 891 64.40 22.04 -30.48
C SER A 891 64.06 21.35 -31.81
N GLU A 892 64.14 20.02 -31.88
CA GLU A 892 63.78 19.27 -33.10
C GLU A 892 62.26 19.29 -33.34
N GLU A 893 61.50 19.27 -32.25
CA GLU A 893 60.04 19.41 -32.25
C GLU A 893 59.61 20.84 -32.62
N LEU A 894 60.33 21.86 -32.16
CA LEU A 894 60.12 23.27 -32.54
C LEU A 894 60.17 23.46 -34.05
N GLU A 895 61.23 23.01 -34.71
CA GLU A 895 61.40 23.16 -36.15
C GLU A 895 60.30 22.46 -36.96
N LYS A 896 59.85 21.30 -36.48
CA LYS A 896 58.72 20.59 -37.09
C LYS A 896 57.42 21.38 -36.94
N LEU A 897 57.09 21.83 -35.73
CA LEU A 897 55.86 22.56 -35.45
C LEU A 897 55.83 23.93 -36.14
N LYS A 898 56.99 24.59 -36.32
CA LYS A 898 57.12 25.80 -37.15
C LYS A 898 56.73 25.51 -38.60
N ARG A 899 57.30 24.47 -39.22
CA ARG A 899 56.94 24.07 -40.60
C ARG A 899 55.45 23.75 -40.74
N ASP A 900 54.89 22.99 -39.80
CA ASP A 900 53.47 22.62 -39.82
C ASP A 900 52.57 23.87 -39.70
N LEU A 901 52.96 24.86 -38.88
CA LEU A 901 52.22 26.10 -38.71
C LEU A 901 52.29 26.99 -39.96
N ASP A 902 53.48 27.12 -40.54
CA ASP A 902 53.70 27.87 -41.78
C ASP A 902 52.87 27.31 -42.94
N GLU A 903 52.89 25.99 -43.12
CA GLU A 903 52.07 25.30 -44.13
C GLU A 903 50.58 25.62 -43.98
N VAL A 904 50.09 25.61 -42.74
CA VAL A 904 48.67 25.84 -42.43
C VAL A 904 48.27 27.30 -42.62
N ILE A 905 49.13 28.24 -42.23
CA ILE A 905 48.93 29.67 -42.48
C ILE A 905 48.78 29.91 -43.98
N HIS A 906 49.67 29.33 -44.80
CA HIS A 906 49.61 29.49 -46.24
C HIS A 906 48.35 28.85 -46.84
N THR A 907 48.11 27.58 -46.52
CA THR A 907 47.09 26.76 -47.16
C THR A 907 45.66 27.17 -46.76
N HIS A 908 45.44 27.48 -45.49
CA HIS A 908 44.08 27.67 -44.94
C HIS A 908 43.72 29.13 -44.64
N LEU A 909 44.68 30.06 -44.72
CA LEU A 909 44.43 31.47 -44.42
C LEU A 909 44.95 32.39 -45.53
N MET A 910 46.22 32.28 -45.92
CA MET A 910 46.84 33.21 -46.87
C MET A 910 46.25 33.07 -48.27
N TYR A 911 46.24 31.86 -48.84
CA TYR A 911 45.71 31.64 -50.20
C TYR A 911 44.19 31.81 -50.29
N PRO A 912 43.35 31.24 -49.40
CA PRO A 912 41.90 31.36 -49.53
C PRO A 912 41.38 32.79 -49.37
N TYR A 913 42.01 33.60 -48.51
CA TYR A 913 41.60 34.98 -48.26
C TYR A 913 42.39 36.03 -49.08
N GLY A 914 43.27 35.57 -49.98
CA GLY A 914 44.06 36.42 -50.87
C GLY A 914 44.93 37.43 -50.13
N ILE A 915 45.62 36.97 -49.08
CA ILE A 915 46.50 37.81 -48.26
C ILE A 915 47.88 37.88 -48.91
N GLU A 916 48.39 39.10 -49.12
CA GLU A 916 49.73 39.38 -49.60
C GLU A 916 50.56 40.01 -48.48
N ASP A 917 51.72 39.43 -48.19
CA ASP A 917 52.68 39.94 -47.22
C ASP A 917 53.99 40.30 -47.94
N THR A 918 54.18 41.58 -48.20
CA THR A 918 55.37 42.11 -48.89
C THR A 918 56.08 43.12 -47.99
N SER A 919 57.41 43.09 -48.01
CA SER A 919 58.29 43.96 -47.21
C SER A 919 58.01 45.46 -47.41
N ASP A 920 57.40 45.82 -48.54
CA ASP A 920 57.32 47.20 -49.03
C ASP A 920 55.91 47.80 -48.88
N ARG A 921 54.86 46.97 -48.72
CA ARG A 921 53.45 47.40 -48.66
C ARG A 921 52.70 46.95 -47.41
N GLY A 922 53.32 46.16 -46.54
CA GLY A 922 52.66 45.55 -45.38
C GLY A 922 51.72 44.40 -45.77
N VAL A 923 50.97 43.90 -44.79
CA VAL A 923 50.02 42.79 -45.00
C VAL A 923 48.69 43.34 -45.52
N ILE A 924 48.27 42.90 -46.71
CA ILE A 924 47.04 43.36 -47.38
C ILE A 924 46.17 42.14 -47.70
N GLY A 925 44.85 42.23 -47.48
CA GLY A 925 43.89 41.18 -47.81
C GLY A 925 42.47 41.71 -47.88
N LYS A 926 41.55 40.93 -48.48
CA LYS A 926 40.15 41.37 -48.70
C LYS A 926 39.29 41.29 -47.43
N ASP A 927 39.61 40.39 -46.51
CA ASP A 927 38.93 40.22 -45.23
C ASP A 927 39.79 40.77 -44.07
N PRO A 928 39.35 41.86 -43.39
CA PRO A 928 40.08 42.42 -42.25
C PRO A 928 40.27 41.47 -41.06
N ASP A 929 39.31 40.56 -40.81
CA ASP A 929 39.41 39.56 -39.74
C ASP A 929 40.48 38.51 -40.09
N ALA A 930 40.57 38.11 -41.36
CA ALA A 930 41.59 37.16 -41.84
C ALA A 930 43.00 37.78 -41.82
N VAL A 931 43.14 39.05 -42.21
CA VAL A 931 44.42 39.78 -42.12
C VAL A 931 44.90 39.89 -40.67
N ALA A 932 44.02 40.22 -39.73
CA ALA A 932 44.38 40.30 -38.32
C ALA A 932 44.78 38.93 -37.75
N LEU A 933 44.05 37.86 -38.11
CA LEU A 933 44.41 36.49 -37.73
C LEU A 933 45.78 36.08 -38.30
N TYR A 934 46.07 36.43 -39.55
CA TYR A 934 47.36 36.16 -40.19
C TYR A 934 48.51 36.81 -39.42
N VAL A 935 48.37 38.09 -39.05
CA VAL A 935 49.37 38.81 -38.26
C VAL A 935 49.60 38.14 -36.90
N LEU A 936 48.54 37.70 -36.21
CA LEU A 936 48.66 36.99 -34.93
C LEU A 936 49.42 35.67 -35.06
N LEU A 937 49.11 34.88 -36.09
CA LEU A 937 49.76 33.60 -36.33
C LEU A 937 51.21 33.76 -36.81
N LYS A 938 51.49 34.77 -37.63
CA LYS A 938 52.85 35.11 -38.06
C LYS A 938 53.72 35.58 -36.88
N ASN A 939 53.19 36.45 -36.01
CA ASN A 939 53.89 36.85 -34.80
C ASN A 939 54.18 35.65 -33.89
N ALA A 940 53.20 34.74 -33.72
CA ALA A 940 53.43 33.51 -32.96
C ALA A 940 54.51 32.62 -33.60
N TYR A 941 54.56 32.53 -34.93
CA TYR A 941 55.62 31.83 -35.65
C TYR A 941 57.01 32.47 -35.46
N ASP A 942 57.10 33.79 -35.57
CA ASP A 942 58.35 34.55 -35.43
C ASP A 942 58.89 34.51 -33.99
N GLU A 943 58.01 34.43 -32.99
CA GLU A 943 58.35 34.31 -31.56
C GLU A 943 58.53 32.86 -31.07
N ASP A 944 58.54 31.87 -31.97
CA ASP A 944 58.64 30.43 -31.65
C ASP A 944 57.48 29.86 -30.79
N LEU A 945 56.34 30.56 -30.72
CA LEU A 945 55.15 30.19 -29.96
C LEU A 945 54.22 29.25 -30.76
N VAL A 946 54.74 28.07 -31.11
CA VAL A 946 54.07 27.11 -32.02
C VAL A 946 53.19 26.06 -31.35
N GLU A 947 53.02 26.13 -30.03
CA GLU A 947 52.07 25.32 -29.27
C GLU A 947 51.03 26.18 -28.57
N VAL A 948 49.82 25.65 -28.43
CA VAL A 948 48.75 26.22 -27.60
C VAL A 948 48.43 25.28 -26.46
N VAL A 949 48.53 25.78 -25.24
CA VAL A 949 48.03 25.10 -24.04
C VAL A 949 46.58 25.52 -23.82
N ILE A 950 45.64 24.57 -23.89
CA ILE A 950 44.23 24.82 -23.56
C ILE A 950 43.97 24.29 -22.15
N PHE A 951 43.53 25.16 -21.23
CA PHE A 951 43.36 24.81 -19.83
C PHE A 951 42.03 24.11 -19.55
N THR A 952 42.03 23.18 -18.61
CA THR A 952 40.81 22.49 -18.16
C THR A 952 39.99 23.39 -17.24
N LYS A 953 38.66 23.16 -17.19
CA LYS A 953 37.70 23.93 -16.40
C LYS A 953 37.69 25.43 -16.77
N MET A 954 37.88 25.71 -18.06
CA MET A 954 37.87 27.04 -18.67
C MET A 954 36.89 27.05 -19.86
N PRO A 955 36.53 28.20 -20.45
CA PRO A 955 35.42 28.30 -21.41
C PRO A 955 35.51 27.34 -22.62
N LEU A 956 36.73 27.04 -23.10
CA LEU A 956 36.94 26.13 -24.22
C LEU A 956 36.91 24.64 -23.84
N ILE A 957 37.14 24.31 -22.56
CA ILE A 957 37.12 22.92 -22.04
C ILE A 957 36.54 22.93 -20.63
N SER A 958 35.25 22.60 -20.51
CA SER A 958 34.54 22.59 -19.23
C SER A 958 34.92 21.43 -18.31
N ASN A 959 35.36 20.28 -18.87
CA ASN A 959 35.64 19.05 -18.13
C ASN A 959 37.06 18.52 -18.36
N ALA A 960 37.73 18.08 -17.31
CA ALA A 960 39.06 17.48 -17.39
C ALA A 960 38.98 16.02 -17.88
N ARG A 961 39.61 15.73 -19.03
CA ARG A 961 39.80 14.38 -19.61
C ARG A 961 41.26 13.93 -19.46
N ARG A 962 41.54 12.62 -19.49
CA ARG A 962 42.93 12.11 -19.46
C ARG A 962 43.73 12.51 -20.71
N THR A 963 43.06 12.63 -21.84
CA THR A 963 43.62 13.06 -23.12
C THR A 963 42.63 13.96 -23.83
N PHE A 964 43.12 14.95 -24.57
CA PHE A 964 42.32 15.84 -25.39
C PHE A 964 43.07 16.15 -26.69
N LEU A 965 42.43 15.97 -27.84
CA LEU A 965 43.05 16.10 -29.17
C LEU A 965 44.35 15.28 -29.32
N GLY A 966 44.44 14.16 -28.62
CA GLY A 966 45.61 13.28 -28.61
C GLY A 966 46.75 13.70 -27.66
N ALA A 967 46.64 14.84 -26.97
CA ALA A 967 47.61 15.23 -25.96
C ALA A 967 47.17 14.81 -24.55
N PRO A 968 48.09 14.31 -23.69
CA PRO A 968 47.78 13.98 -22.31
C PRO A 968 47.59 15.25 -21.45
N GLU A 969 46.80 15.13 -20.38
CA GLU A 969 46.68 16.20 -19.37
C GLU A 969 48.03 16.41 -18.66
N SER A 970 48.47 17.66 -18.56
CA SER A 970 49.69 18.05 -17.84
C SER A 970 49.48 19.34 -17.05
N SER A 971 50.40 19.64 -16.14
CA SER A 971 50.34 20.83 -15.28
C SER A 971 51.26 21.93 -15.79
N PHE A 972 50.70 23.13 -15.96
CA PHE A 972 51.37 24.30 -16.50
C PHE A 972 51.24 25.47 -15.52
N THR A 973 52.24 26.37 -15.49
CA THR A 973 52.23 27.55 -14.60
C THR A 973 51.79 28.80 -15.36
N ILE A 974 50.77 29.50 -14.85
CA ILE A 974 50.30 30.80 -15.34
C ILE A 974 50.25 31.77 -14.16
N ASN A 975 50.90 32.92 -14.27
CA ASN A 975 50.88 33.97 -13.24
C ASN A 975 51.15 33.45 -11.82
N GLY A 976 52.07 32.47 -11.68
CA GLY A 976 52.41 31.83 -10.39
C GLY A 976 51.47 30.72 -9.92
N VAL A 977 50.38 30.43 -10.63
CA VAL A 977 49.40 29.38 -10.28
C VAL A 977 49.53 28.18 -11.22
N LYS A 978 49.56 26.97 -10.66
CA LYS A 978 49.52 25.73 -11.44
C LYS A 978 48.10 25.45 -11.91
N LYS A 979 47.91 25.30 -13.22
CA LYS A 979 46.67 24.88 -13.85
C LYS A 979 46.92 23.67 -14.75
N ASN A 980 45.94 22.77 -14.84
CA ASN A 980 46.01 21.65 -15.75
C ASN A 980 45.55 22.05 -17.15
N GLY A 981 46.16 21.47 -18.18
CA GLY A 981 45.80 21.72 -19.58
C GLY A 981 46.42 20.72 -20.53
N TYR A 982 46.24 20.96 -21.82
CA TYR A 982 46.74 20.13 -22.91
C TYR A 982 47.57 20.99 -23.85
N ALA A 983 48.84 20.60 -24.09
CA ALA A 983 49.68 21.23 -25.11
C ALA A 983 49.37 20.63 -26.47
N ILE A 984 48.85 21.45 -27.38
CA ILE A 984 48.45 21.07 -28.73
C ILE A 984 49.28 21.89 -29.73
N PRO A 985 49.74 21.30 -30.85
CA PRO A 985 50.30 22.08 -31.96
C PRO A 985 49.38 23.22 -32.39
N LEU A 986 49.89 24.44 -32.48
CA LEU A 986 49.09 25.58 -32.92
C LEU A 986 48.56 25.36 -34.34
N ALA A 987 49.37 24.77 -35.22
CA ALA A 987 48.97 24.35 -36.56
C ALA A 987 47.71 23.47 -36.56
N LYS A 988 47.60 22.55 -35.59
CA LYS A 988 46.45 21.66 -35.45
C LYS A 988 45.21 22.43 -35.01
N LEU A 989 45.35 23.40 -34.11
CA LEU A 989 44.23 24.29 -33.74
C LEU A 989 43.73 25.08 -34.95
N VAL A 990 44.64 25.66 -35.74
CA VAL A 990 44.27 26.45 -36.93
C VAL A 990 43.55 25.58 -37.97
N ARG A 991 44.05 24.35 -38.25
CA ARG A 991 43.36 23.41 -39.16
C ARG A 991 41.93 23.09 -38.69
N ILE A 992 41.73 22.84 -37.39
CA ILE A 992 40.41 22.50 -36.83
C ILE A 992 39.35 23.57 -37.14
N PHE A 993 39.73 24.85 -37.06
CA PHE A 993 38.80 25.96 -37.31
C PHE A 993 38.65 26.27 -38.80
N LEU A 994 39.76 26.38 -39.54
CA LEU A 994 39.74 26.93 -40.91
C LEU A 994 39.51 25.88 -42.01
N GLU A 995 39.89 24.61 -41.80
CA GLU A 995 39.68 23.56 -42.81
C GLU A 995 38.19 23.24 -43.02
N ARG A 996 37.36 23.43 -42.00
CA ARG A 996 35.90 23.20 -42.07
C ARG A 996 35.16 24.26 -42.86
N GLU A 997 35.55 25.52 -42.69
CA GLU A 997 34.95 26.66 -43.39
C GLU A 997 35.16 26.52 -44.92
N LEU A 998 36.36 26.09 -45.33
CA LEU A 998 36.71 25.85 -46.73
C LEU A 998 36.01 24.63 -47.37
N LYS A 999 35.60 23.64 -46.58
CA LYS A 999 34.81 22.49 -47.08
C LYS A 999 33.35 22.88 -47.32
N ASN A 1000 32.78 23.72 -46.45
CA ASN A 1000 31.39 24.18 -46.57
C ASN A 1000 31.19 25.20 -47.71
N GLU A 1001 32.19 26.01 -48.04
CA GLU A 1001 32.10 26.94 -49.18
C GLU A 1001 32.20 26.23 -50.55
N ASN A 1002 32.96 25.13 -50.64
CA ASN A 1002 33.11 24.37 -51.90
C ASN A 1002 31.90 23.48 -52.24
N GLU A 1003 31.00 23.19 -51.29
CA GLU A 1003 29.73 22.50 -51.56
C GLU A 1003 28.62 23.47 -52.02
N GLY A 1004 28.80 24.79 -51.84
CA GLY A 1004 27.82 25.82 -52.19
C GLY A 1004 27.98 26.46 -53.57
N SER A 1005 29.04 26.16 -54.32
CA SER A 1005 29.34 26.77 -55.63
C SER A 1005 29.07 25.86 -56.84
N GLY A 1006 28.27 24.81 -56.66
CA GLY A 1006 27.82 23.91 -57.72
C GLY A 1006 26.51 24.33 -58.39
N GLU A 1007 26.29 25.61 -58.67
CA GLU A 1007 25.22 26.05 -59.57
C GLU A 1007 25.79 26.26 -60.97
N THR A 1008 25.46 25.32 -61.85
CA THR A 1008 25.60 25.43 -63.30
C THR A 1008 24.84 26.65 -63.83
N THR A 1009 25.55 27.71 -64.19
CA THR A 1009 25.08 28.63 -65.23
C THR A 1009 25.29 27.96 -66.59
N GLU A 1010 24.26 27.28 -67.09
CA GLU A 1010 24.12 27.02 -68.52
C GLU A 1010 23.29 28.13 -69.16
N GLU A 1011 23.94 28.82 -70.11
CA GLU A 1011 23.36 29.82 -70.98
C GLU A 1011 22.22 29.23 -71.82
N SER A 1012 21.14 29.99 -71.93
CA SER A 1012 20.07 29.76 -72.89
C SER A 1012 20.59 29.89 -74.33
N SER A 1013 20.57 28.79 -75.10
CA SER A 1013 20.48 28.90 -76.56
C SER A 1013 19.78 27.72 -77.22
N SER A 1014 18.74 28.09 -77.98
CA SER A 1014 18.22 27.48 -79.20
C SER A 1014 17.34 26.21 -79.15
N ASN A 1015 16.09 26.45 -79.55
CA ASN A 1015 15.34 25.77 -80.60
C ASN A 1015 15.24 24.24 -80.58
N GLY A 1016 14.05 23.76 -80.21
CA GLY A 1016 13.49 22.52 -80.71
C GLY A 1016 12.29 22.80 -81.64
N GLU A 1017 12.46 22.52 -82.94
CA GLU A 1017 11.37 21.97 -83.75
C GLU A 1017 11.72 20.50 -84.05
N THR A 1018 10.76 19.67 -83.66
CA THR A 1018 10.43 18.25 -83.87
C THR A 1018 10.88 17.55 -85.17
N PRO A 1019 10.81 16.20 -85.29
CA PRO A 1019 9.94 15.25 -84.55
C PRO A 1019 10.64 14.17 -83.70
#